data_AF-A0A167SVH8-F1
#
_entry.id   AF-A0A167SVH8-F1
#
_cell.length_a   1.000
_cell.length_b   1.000
_cell.length_c   1.000
_cell.angle_alpha   90.00
_cell.angle_beta   90.00
_cell.angle_gamma   90.00
#
_symmetry.space_group_name_H-M   'P 1'
#
loop_
_entity.id
_entity.type
_entity.pdbx_description
1 polymer ?
#
loop_
_entity_poly.entity_id
_entity_poly.type
_entity_poly.pdbx_seq_one_letter_code
_entity_poly.pdbx_strand_id
1 'polypeptide(L)'
;MRICLVLLVAAQKMASAGQPLSIVVEDVSRTVTINLDVMQITPAKKDAGKGFHPVIMSAFHNSVNLIVVIISYSNNFGFCGHGPDFCGKDVCVNNCDRKSECDPGFGSEWAESSTCPLNVCCSEFGYCGTTKEFCGNKTVNHKTCSKDRYLSRVVGYYEGWSTRRPCHRFWPEQIPLGVYSHINFAFATIDPETYKVLPADNRDKDLYKRIAALKTYDPNVKILIALGGWTFNDPGPTATIFSDLAASETKQKIFFESLINFLSVHDFDGVDLDWEYPEADDRSGKPEDYKNFPTFMENLRKALDGTGGRNTLSITLPASYWYLQHFDLKELAKHVSFFNIMSYDMHGIWDEGNKWTGSYLNAHTNLTEIKQGMDLLWRNDVNPDQVVMGLAFYGRTYTTSGGCVEPGCEYLSGGFAGECSHETGILLNNEIIDIINKRNLESKLYKEATIKVVTWDDQWVSMDDKETLGMKADFAREQCLSGVMVWAISHDTPTADFSRDLAKVSNRQVSMQFDKIDNDTVIERTDHSQCRWTNCAQPCPAGWSMIKRADKWKTYEGEPMMDSTFCLGVGYASFCCPPTSPLPKCGWYGYNDGKCKAGCEDGMLEIGSTNEGCQFDVPQQYQSACCSPTDDNGKELSSMALYNTCEWSEPLVLCDDGKCSGTKDTVLVESSRGSGVTHCSAWNNGERHQHKRKYCCDASRKNKKFENCEWHDGSDLIHPVTSDMRCWSGCPDGQIRVAMNDDGKCLYGGARAYCCDGTDYTETEHLSDELQQFQDELSDWITNAKCELHLTKRSGGLEVREDLCEIVAKHSLVVKLAALFAGYLNLSGRTSHYNRLANIWNSVSNTFEHLSTRYMLPWITSNLTYPEFYRQGYEDTARRILQVPEWYDEMIADSKGTIFCTLDLCEYGDGMCDQDEDTLGLVRRQTQWTEKRDVLVLLGKRAKAKKEFIDCEDDDKTKTRVHYTRFAYPGASEWPLTSVQAREAIVNAKMGSCTETEVREQEATEADLNAGENNSPPNINTEHLIEVKLMALFMQWAVKGDNCAVDCGFFADFFTQEVINGAPRTPGSGQDLKRPIDRVMEQFGSKSNKEVFRLLRQSINVIKGDLWSLNPVPGNPLKWPGMVQDEDPRKALTLIRDTIAVYNYQNMPRVLERFKMVNDGIRSELNRAAKAYKSQKGKDVDLADCWDRFFKQRTNKMLETGRKFVNTAIEQMRNKWTHNPEASVMWNAQAQEVRDALETLESHVGEIYMADLELEELS
;
A
#
# COMPACT_ATOMS: atom_id res chain seq x y z
N MET A 1 -37.76 -13.61 32.44
CA MET A 1 -38.14 -15.00 32.07
C MET A 1 -38.76 -15.82 33.21
N ARG A 2 -38.05 -16.17 34.30
CA ARG A 2 -38.60 -17.08 35.34
C ARG A 2 -39.91 -16.61 36.03
N ILE A 3 -40.11 -15.31 36.24
CA ILE A 3 -41.37 -14.75 36.78
C ILE A 3 -42.56 -14.99 35.85
N CYS A 4 -42.38 -14.85 34.53
CA CYS A 4 -43.42 -15.15 33.54
C CYS A 4 -43.81 -16.63 33.58
N LEU A 5 -42.83 -17.52 33.74
CA LEU A 5 -43.08 -18.98 33.80
C LEU A 5 -43.99 -19.37 34.98
N VAL A 6 -43.75 -18.77 36.16
CA VAL A 6 -44.59 -19.01 37.36
C VAL A 6 -46.01 -18.47 37.17
N LEU A 7 -46.16 -17.27 36.59
CA LEU A 7 -47.47 -16.68 36.30
C LEU A 7 -48.26 -17.45 35.23
N LEU A 8 -47.60 -17.98 34.20
CA LEU A 8 -48.23 -18.81 33.16
C LEU A 8 -48.67 -20.18 33.69
N VAL A 9 -47.87 -20.83 34.55
CA VAL A 9 -48.26 -22.11 35.19
C VAL A 9 -49.42 -21.93 36.18
N ALA A 10 -49.47 -20.80 36.90
CA ALA A 10 -50.61 -20.44 37.73
C ALA A 10 -51.87 -20.21 36.87
N ALA A 11 -51.75 -19.49 35.76
CA ALA A 11 -52.84 -19.26 34.81
C ALA A 11 -53.36 -20.56 34.18
N GLN A 12 -52.48 -21.49 33.79
CA GLN A 12 -52.89 -22.80 33.24
C GLN A 12 -53.68 -23.66 34.24
N LYS A 13 -53.22 -23.74 35.50
CA LYS A 13 -53.98 -24.47 36.54
C LYS A 13 -55.33 -23.82 36.83
N MET A 14 -55.44 -22.49 36.87
CA MET A 14 -56.73 -21.81 37.08
C MET A 14 -57.67 -21.89 35.86
N ALA A 15 -57.14 -21.89 34.64
CA ALA A 15 -57.92 -22.10 33.42
C ALA A 15 -58.57 -23.49 33.38
N SER A 16 -57.86 -24.54 33.80
CA SER A 16 -58.42 -25.90 33.94
C SER A 16 -59.55 -26.02 35.00
N ALA A 17 -59.70 -25.01 35.87
CA ALA A 17 -60.72 -24.94 36.92
C ALA A 17 -61.86 -23.94 36.63
N GLY A 18 -61.89 -23.31 35.44
CA GLY A 18 -63.01 -22.48 34.99
C GLY A 18 -63.22 -21.17 35.76
N GLN A 19 -62.15 -20.50 36.21
CA GLN A 19 -62.20 -19.19 36.86
C GLN A 19 -61.52 -18.08 36.02
N PRO A 20 -62.10 -16.87 35.92
CA PRO A 20 -61.48 -15.74 35.24
C PRO A 20 -60.40 -15.07 36.11
N LEU A 21 -59.41 -14.47 35.45
CA LEU A 21 -58.24 -13.84 36.07
C LEU A 21 -58.15 -12.34 35.68
N SER A 22 -57.81 -11.49 36.64
CA SER A 22 -57.44 -10.08 36.40
C SER A 22 -56.10 -9.81 37.07
N ILE A 23 -55.15 -9.21 36.36
CA ILE A 23 -53.86 -8.76 36.90
C ILE A 23 -53.66 -7.29 36.54
N VAL A 24 -53.32 -6.49 37.54
CA VAL A 24 -52.83 -5.11 37.40
C VAL A 24 -51.40 -5.10 37.94
N VAL A 25 -50.49 -4.40 37.26
CA VAL A 25 -49.11 -4.18 37.75
C VAL A 25 -48.83 -2.68 37.69
N GLU A 26 -48.59 -2.08 38.85
CA GLU A 26 -48.04 -0.72 38.96
C GLU A 26 -46.51 -0.74 38.94
N ASP A 27 -45.94 0.38 38.51
CA ASP A 27 -44.52 0.65 38.31
C ASP A 27 -43.69 0.61 39.62
N VAL A 28 -42.59 -0.16 39.65
CA VAL A 28 -41.51 0.01 40.65
C VAL A 28 -40.14 -0.32 40.07
N SER A 29 -39.23 0.65 40.15
CA SER A 29 -37.79 0.47 40.00
C SER A 29 -37.12 0.02 41.31
N ARG A 30 -36.41 -1.12 41.31
CA ARG A 30 -35.18 -1.42 42.09
C ARG A 30 -34.77 -2.91 42.05
N THR A 31 -33.46 -3.14 42.16
CA THR A 31 -32.79 -4.44 42.19
C THR A 31 -33.18 -5.29 43.41
N VAL A 32 -33.45 -6.59 43.22
CA VAL A 32 -33.62 -7.56 44.32
C VAL A 32 -33.02 -8.92 43.97
N THR A 33 -32.19 -9.46 44.85
CA THR A 33 -31.60 -10.82 44.78
C THR A 33 -32.33 -11.73 45.77
N ILE A 34 -32.90 -12.86 45.35
CA ILE A 34 -33.55 -13.84 46.25
C ILE A 34 -33.24 -15.30 45.84
N ASN A 35 -32.90 -16.12 46.84
CA ASN A 35 -32.71 -17.58 46.73
C ASN A 35 -34.05 -18.35 46.81
N LEU A 36 -34.11 -19.52 46.17
CA LEU A 36 -35.31 -20.37 46.15
C LEU A 36 -35.37 -21.32 47.34
N ASP A 37 -36.51 -21.37 48.05
CA ASP A 37 -37.01 -22.59 48.70
C ASP A 37 -38.53 -22.52 48.99
N VAL A 38 -39.25 -23.53 48.48
CA VAL A 38 -40.61 -24.06 48.80
C VAL A 38 -41.74 -23.12 49.32
N MET A 39 -42.90 -23.08 48.61
CA MET A 39 -44.21 -22.78 49.24
C MET A 39 -45.46 -23.35 48.50
N GLN A 40 -46.48 -23.80 49.26
CA GLN A 40 -47.82 -24.23 48.82
C GLN A 40 -48.90 -23.21 49.24
N ILE A 41 -49.93 -22.92 48.43
CA ILE A 41 -51.13 -22.15 48.85
C ILE A 41 -52.45 -22.66 48.18
N THR A 42 -53.57 -22.56 48.91
CA THR A 42 -54.98 -22.94 48.60
C THR A 42 -55.86 -21.79 48.06
N PRO A 43 -57.08 -22.04 47.49
CA PRO A 43 -57.83 -21.06 46.68
C PRO A 43 -58.97 -20.27 47.37
N ALA A 44 -59.37 -19.13 46.78
CA ALA A 44 -60.52 -18.29 47.17
C ALA A 44 -61.33 -17.74 45.94
N LYS A 45 -62.40 -16.95 46.15
CA LYS A 45 -63.58 -16.81 45.25
C LYS A 45 -63.61 -15.62 44.24
N LYS A 46 -64.50 -15.79 43.24
CA LYS A 46 -64.92 -14.89 42.12
C LYS A 46 -65.52 -13.52 42.50
N ASP A 47 -65.43 -12.54 41.57
CA ASP A 47 -66.59 -11.93 40.88
C ASP A 47 -66.19 -11.17 39.58
N ALA A 48 -67.15 -10.69 38.76
CA ALA A 48 -66.93 -10.39 37.33
C ALA A 48 -67.57 -9.08 36.78
N GLY A 49 -67.07 -8.55 35.65
CA GLY A 49 -67.87 -7.67 34.77
C GLY A 49 -67.18 -6.76 33.72
N LYS A 50 -67.50 -7.00 32.43
CA LYS A 50 -67.59 -6.07 31.27
C LYS A 50 -66.34 -5.65 30.43
N GLY A 51 -66.48 -5.81 29.10
CA GLY A 51 -66.06 -4.82 28.08
C GLY A 51 -64.84 -5.16 27.20
N PHE A 52 -65.05 -5.50 25.92
CA PHE A 52 -63.98 -5.69 24.91
C PHE A 52 -63.94 -4.52 23.90
N HIS A 53 -62.73 -4.15 23.45
CA HIS A 53 -62.48 -3.26 22.30
C HIS A 53 -61.22 -3.74 21.53
N PRO A 54 -61.06 -3.48 20.22
CA PRO A 54 -60.15 -4.24 19.37
C PRO A 54 -58.74 -3.61 19.24
N VAL A 55 -57.83 -4.03 20.12
CA VAL A 55 -56.36 -3.89 19.93
C VAL A 55 -55.65 -5.26 20.02
N ILE A 56 -56.37 -6.31 20.42
CA ILE A 56 -55.83 -7.65 20.68
C ILE A 56 -56.03 -8.54 19.44
N MET A 57 -55.25 -8.31 18.38
CA MET A 57 -55.21 -9.23 17.23
C MET A 57 -53.82 -9.50 16.66
N SER A 58 -52.84 -8.60 16.82
CA SER A 58 -51.43 -8.88 16.48
C SER A 58 -50.72 -9.76 17.52
N ALA A 59 -51.01 -9.59 18.81
CA ALA A 59 -50.40 -10.39 19.89
C ALA A 59 -50.82 -11.88 19.88
N PHE A 60 -51.94 -12.21 19.24
CA PHE A 60 -52.44 -13.59 19.18
C PHE A 60 -51.67 -14.47 18.18
N HIS A 61 -51.11 -13.92 17.10
CA HIS A 61 -50.33 -14.70 16.13
C HIS A 61 -48.99 -15.20 16.70
N ASN A 62 -48.24 -14.33 17.39
CA ASN A 62 -46.96 -14.73 18.00
C ASN A 62 -47.13 -15.69 19.18
N SER A 63 -48.27 -15.63 19.88
CA SER A 63 -48.59 -16.54 20.98
C SER A 63 -48.91 -17.96 20.48
N VAL A 64 -49.54 -18.11 19.31
CA VAL A 64 -49.81 -19.42 18.71
C VAL A 64 -48.51 -20.11 18.28
N ASN A 65 -47.56 -19.39 17.67
CA ASN A 65 -46.27 -19.99 17.28
C ASN A 65 -45.43 -20.45 18.47
N LEU A 66 -45.41 -19.69 19.58
CA LEU A 66 -44.70 -20.12 20.80
C LEU A 66 -45.34 -21.35 21.46
N ILE A 67 -46.67 -21.45 21.41
CA ILE A 67 -47.42 -22.64 21.89
C ILE A 67 -47.14 -23.85 20.99
N VAL A 68 -47.06 -23.68 19.66
CA VAL A 68 -46.71 -24.75 18.72
C VAL A 68 -45.30 -25.28 19.01
N VAL A 69 -44.30 -24.42 19.24
CA VAL A 69 -42.91 -24.84 19.51
C VAL A 69 -42.75 -25.59 20.84
N ILE A 70 -43.49 -25.23 21.89
CA ILE A 70 -43.45 -25.97 23.18
C ILE A 70 -44.14 -27.35 23.06
N ILE A 71 -45.14 -27.48 22.18
CA ILE A 71 -45.78 -28.77 21.86
C ILE A 71 -44.89 -29.63 20.93
N SER A 72 -43.83 -29.08 20.34
CA SER A 72 -42.95 -29.80 19.39
C SER A 72 -41.91 -30.75 20.03
N TYR A 73 -41.55 -30.62 21.30
CA TYR A 73 -40.40 -31.37 21.87
C TYR A 73 -40.60 -31.79 23.33
N SER A 74 -41.81 -32.24 23.70
CA SER A 74 -42.16 -32.47 25.11
C SER A 74 -42.22 -33.95 25.49
N ASN A 75 -41.83 -34.21 26.74
CA ASN A 75 -42.14 -35.45 27.43
C ASN A 75 -43.55 -35.42 28.04
N ASN A 76 -44.02 -36.55 28.58
CA ASN A 76 -45.36 -36.74 29.17
C ASN A 76 -45.68 -35.80 30.35
N PHE A 77 -44.70 -35.05 30.85
CA PHE A 77 -44.83 -34.05 31.91
C PHE A 77 -44.80 -32.59 31.39
N GLY A 78 -44.63 -32.39 30.07
CA GLY A 78 -44.60 -31.08 29.44
C GLY A 78 -43.24 -30.38 29.45
N PHE A 79 -42.14 -31.11 29.71
CA PHE A 79 -40.78 -30.57 29.68
C PHE A 79 -40.04 -30.96 28.40
N CYS A 80 -39.19 -30.07 27.90
CA CYS A 80 -38.36 -30.30 26.72
C CYS A 80 -36.91 -30.59 27.12
N GLY A 81 -36.25 -31.50 26.41
CA GLY A 81 -34.87 -31.92 26.66
C GLY A 81 -34.43 -33.03 25.70
N HIS A 82 -33.25 -33.59 25.93
CA HIS A 82 -32.66 -34.68 25.16
C HIS A 82 -32.36 -35.89 26.06
N GLY A 83 -32.10 -37.05 25.46
CA GLY A 83 -31.78 -38.28 26.21
C GLY A 83 -33.02 -39.11 26.59
N PRO A 84 -32.83 -40.24 27.28
CA PRO A 84 -33.90 -41.22 27.55
C PRO A 84 -35.05 -40.65 28.38
N ASP A 85 -34.80 -39.69 29.28
CA ASP A 85 -35.83 -39.07 30.15
C ASP A 85 -36.80 -38.13 29.41
N PHE A 86 -36.48 -37.76 28.17
CA PHE A 86 -37.27 -36.85 27.33
C PHE A 86 -37.73 -37.51 26.02
N CYS A 87 -36.84 -38.26 25.38
CA CYS A 87 -37.04 -38.87 24.06
C CYS A 87 -37.39 -40.37 24.15
N GLY A 88 -37.32 -40.98 25.34
CA GLY A 88 -37.66 -42.39 25.58
C GLY A 88 -39.09 -42.76 25.13
N LYS A 89 -39.25 -43.96 24.55
CA LYS A 89 -40.51 -44.40 23.92
C LYS A 89 -41.76 -44.34 24.81
N ASP A 90 -41.59 -44.54 26.11
CA ASP A 90 -42.68 -44.53 27.09
C ASP A 90 -42.90 -43.14 27.74
N VAL A 91 -42.05 -42.17 27.43
CA VAL A 91 -42.00 -40.84 28.09
C VAL A 91 -42.17 -39.69 27.09
N CYS A 92 -41.84 -39.86 25.82
CA CYS A 92 -41.89 -38.82 24.79
C CYS A 92 -43.27 -38.66 24.14
N VAL A 93 -43.68 -37.41 23.88
CA VAL A 93 -44.94 -37.06 23.20
C VAL A 93 -44.71 -36.65 21.73
N ASN A 94 -43.59 -35.98 21.41
CA ASN A 94 -43.33 -35.45 20.07
C ASN A 94 -41.82 -35.31 19.77
N ASN A 95 -41.41 -35.51 18.52
CA ASN A 95 -40.01 -35.51 18.03
C ASN A 95 -39.06 -36.39 18.87
N CYS A 96 -39.46 -37.64 19.09
CA CYS A 96 -38.79 -38.62 19.97
C CYS A 96 -37.51 -39.23 19.40
N ASP A 97 -37.24 -38.98 18.12
CA ASP A 97 -36.03 -39.33 17.38
C ASP A 97 -34.93 -38.25 17.49
N ARG A 98 -35.24 -37.10 18.09
CA ARG A 98 -34.28 -35.99 18.23
C ARG A 98 -33.15 -36.35 19.20
N LYS A 99 -31.92 -36.24 18.71
CA LYS A 99 -30.69 -36.50 19.46
C LYS A 99 -30.12 -35.23 20.10
N SER A 100 -29.24 -35.40 21.09
CA SER A 100 -28.35 -34.35 21.61
C SER A 100 -27.10 -34.20 20.74
N GLU A 101 -26.47 -33.01 20.75
CA GLU A 101 -25.22 -32.73 20.00
C GLU A 101 -24.09 -33.67 20.44
N CYS A 102 -24.00 -33.90 21.76
CA CYS A 102 -23.01 -34.77 22.39
C CYS A 102 -23.64 -35.77 23.36
N ASP A 103 -22.87 -36.78 23.74
CA ASP A 103 -23.26 -37.81 24.71
C ASP A 103 -22.74 -37.50 26.13
N PRO A 104 -23.58 -37.03 27.07
CA PRO A 104 -23.19 -36.84 28.47
C PRO A 104 -23.25 -38.16 29.29
N GLY A 105 -23.53 -39.30 28.65
CA GLY A 105 -23.82 -40.59 29.29
C GLY A 105 -25.22 -41.13 28.99
N PHE A 106 -25.91 -40.60 27.97
CA PHE A 106 -27.18 -41.10 27.46
C PHE A 106 -26.99 -42.33 26.56
N GLY A 107 -25.91 -42.40 25.79
CA GLY A 107 -25.63 -43.44 24.81
C GLY A 107 -25.87 -43.02 23.36
N SER A 108 -25.21 -43.70 22.42
CA SER A 108 -25.17 -43.36 20.98
C SER A 108 -26.53 -43.42 20.25
N GLU A 109 -27.55 -44.06 20.82
CA GLU A 109 -28.92 -43.96 20.30
C GLU A 109 -29.57 -42.59 20.54
N TRP A 110 -29.12 -41.84 21.56
CA TRP A 110 -29.69 -40.55 21.97
C TRP A 110 -28.83 -39.33 21.64
N ALA A 111 -27.57 -39.52 21.23
CA ALA A 111 -26.64 -38.46 20.84
C ALA A 111 -26.21 -38.58 19.36
N GLU A 112 -25.89 -37.45 18.73
CA GLU A 112 -25.36 -37.36 17.37
C GLU A 112 -23.87 -37.72 17.35
N SER A 113 -23.11 -37.25 18.34
CA SER A 113 -21.70 -37.57 18.55
C SER A 113 -21.43 -38.03 20.00
N SER A 114 -20.39 -38.84 20.20
CA SER A 114 -19.90 -39.17 21.54
C SER A 114 -19.15 -38.00 22.21
N THR A 115 -18.69 -37.03 21.42
CA THR A 115 -17.86 -35.89 21.89
C THR A 115 -18.17 -34.64 21.08
N CYS A 116 -18.09 -33.47 21.72
CA CYS A 116 -18.25 -32.20 21.03
C CYS A 116 -17.11 -31.93 20.02
N PRO A 117 -17.40 -31.19 18.93
CA PRO A 117 -16.37 -30.62 18.06
C PRO A 117 -15.31 -29.83 18.86
N LEU A 118 -14.09 -29.78 18.32
CA LEU A 118 -12.92 -29.12 18.94
C LEU A 118 -12.62 -29.53 20.39
N ASN A 119 -13.10 -30.68 20.86
CA ASN A 119 -12.98 -31.13 22.25
C ASN A 119 -13.45 -30.08 23.28
N VAL A 120 -14.52 -29.33 22.94
CA VAL A 120 -15.23 -28.50 23.93
C VAL A 120 -16.07 -29.37 24.87
N CYS A 121 -16.68 -28.78 25.89
CA CYS A 121 -17.33 -29.54 26.96
C CYS A 121 -18.77 -29.91 26.60
N CYS A 122 -19.12 -31.18 26.79
CA CYS A 122 -20.51 -31.62 26.78
C CYS A 122 -21.17 -31.31 28.13
N SER A 123 -22.27 -30.55 28.10
CA SER A 123 -23.12 -30.28 29.27
C SER A 123 -23.96 -31.50 29.65
N GLU A 124 -24.48 -31.54 30.88
CA GLU A 124 -25.37 -32.62 31.37
C GLU A 124 -26.66 -32.80 30.53
N PHE A 125 -27.03 -31.79 29.74
CA PHE A 125 -28.20 -31.80 28.85
C PHE A 125 -27.85 -32.17 27.39
N GLY A 126 -26.58 -32.47 27.09
CA GLY A 126 -26.13 -32.91 25.77
C GLY A 126 -25.86 -31.78 24.76
N TYR A 127 -25.69 -30.54 25.21
CA TYR A 127 -25.22 -29.41 24.40
C TYR A 127 -23.72 -29.18 24.56
N CYS A 128 -23.08 -28.69 23.50
CA CYS A 128 -21.66 -28.37 23.44
C CYS A 128 -21.35 -26.91 23.77
N GLY A 129 -20.26 -26.66 24.50
CA GLY A 129 -19.81 -25.30 24.80
C GLY A 129 -18.49 -25.18 25.56
N THR A 130 -17.97 -23.96 25.62
CA THR A 130 -16.69 -23.59 26.22
C THR A 130 -16.81 -22.95 27.60
N THR A 131 -17.98 -22.40 27.95
CA THR A 131 -18.17 -21.62 29.18
C THR A 131 -18.29 -22.50 30.42
N LYS A 132 -18.31 -21.87 31.60
CA LYS A 132 -18.36 -22.54 32.90
C LYS A 132 -19.59 -23.44 33.07
N GLU A 133 -20.70 -23.08 32.42
CA GLU A 133 -21.96 -23.81 32.41
C GLU A 133 -21.82 -25.20 31.74
N PHE A 134 -20.89 -25.35 30.80
CA PHE A 134 -20.60 -26.60 30.10
C PHE A 134 -19.37 -27.30 30.68
N CYS A 135 -18.32 -26.56 31.01
CA CYS A 135 -17.04 -27.12 31.47
C CYS A 135 -16.91 -27.30 32.99
N GLY A 136 -17.79 -26.70 33.79
CA GLY A 136 -17.66 -26.66 35.24
C GLY A 136 -16.34 -26.02 35.68
N ASN A 137 -15.51 -26.75 36.41
CA ASN A 137 -14.19 -26.29 36.85
C ASN A 137 -13.02 -26.79 35.96
N LYS A 138 -13.30 -27.37 34.78
CA LYS A 138 -12.25 -27.82 33.84
C LYS A 138 -11.58 -26.61 33.17
N THR A 139 -10.26 -26.50 33.28
CA THR A 139 -9.45 -25.46 32.61
C THR A 139 -8.67 -26.05 31.44
N VAL A 140 -8.38 -25.24 30.43
CA VAL A 140 -7.53 -25.64 29.29
C VAL A 140 -6.06 -25.52 29.70
N ASN A 141 -5.30 -26.59 29.51
CA ASN A 141 -3.87 -26.60 29.79
C ASN A 141 -3.09 -26.13 28.57
N HIS A 142 -2.24 -25.12 28.73
CA HIS A 142 -1.38 -24.58 27.69
C HIS A 142 -0.02 -24.19 28.28
N LYS A 143 1.01 -24.16 27.43
CA LYS A 143 2.37 -23.83 27.86
C LYS A 143 2.50 -22.30 28.02
N THR A 144 3.07 -21.85 29.13
CA THR A 144 3.44 -20.44 29.33
C THR A 144 4.92 -20.21 28.99
N CYS A 145 5.22 -19.11 28.31
CA CYS A 145 6.57 -18.68 27.94
C CYS A 145 6.91 -17.30 28.53
N SER A 146 8.19 -16.89 28.47
CA SER A 146 8.57 -15.54 28.89
C SER A 146 8.07 -14.49 27.90
N LYS A 147 7.51 -13.39 28.44
CA LYS A 147 7.19 -12.17 27.69
C LYS A 147 8.40 -11.47 27.05
N ASP A 148 9.63 -11.85 27.40
CA ASP A 148 10.86 -11.31 26.78
C ASP A 148 11.29 -12.12 25.52
N ARG A 149 10.54 -13.18 25.17
CA ARG A 149 10.81 -14.02 23.99
C ARG A 149 10.73 -13.22 22.69
N TYR A 150 11.62 -13.50 21.74
CA TYR A 150 11.50 -13.00 20.37
C TYR A 150 10.29 -13.62 19.63
N LEU A 151 9.47 -12.79 18.99
CA LEU A 151 8.43 -13.27 18.07
C LEU A 151 9.05 -13.57 16.69
N SER A 152 9.20 -14.87 16.39
CA SER A 152 9.82 -15.36 15.17
C SER A 152 9.12 -14.90 13.89
N ARG A 153 7.79 -14.83 13.93
CA ARG A 153 6.93 -14.38 12.83
C ARG A 153 6.28 -13.05 13.15
N VAL A 154 6.43 -12.10 12.24
CA VAL A 154 5.50 -10.98 12.06
C VAL A 154 5.00 -11.11 10.62
N VAL A 155 3.72 -11.41 10.46
CA VAL A 155 3.04 -11.60 9.18
C VAL A 155 2.20 -10.35 8.91
N GLY A 156 2.03 -9.94 7.65
CA GLY A 156 1.09 -8.88 7.33
C GLY A 156 0.45 -9.09 5.97
N TYR A 157 -0.84 -8.82 5.87
CA TYR A 157 -1.56 -8.88 4.61
C TYR A 157 -1.44 -7.56 3.86
N TYR A 158 -1.12 -7.62 2.57
CA TYR A 158 -1.14 -6.48 1.67
C TYR A 158 -2.30 -6.64 0.68
N GLU A 159 -3.29 -5.76 0.75
CA GLU A 159 -4.45 -5.79 -0.15
C GLU A 159 -4.09 -5.22 -1.53
N GLY A 160 -4.24 -5.99 -2.61
CA GLY A 160 -4.04 -5.54 -3.99
C GLY A 160 -4.98 -4.40 -4.43
N TRP A 161 -6.13 -4.24 -3.75
CA TRP A 161 -7.04 -3.11 -3.96
C TRP A 161 -6.69 -1.84 -3.16
N SER A 162 -5.70 -1.87 -2.27
CA SER A 162 -5.29 -0.69 -1.49
C SER A 162 -4.83 0.48 -2.36
N THR A 163 -4.16 0.21 -3.47
CA THR A 163 -3.74 1.20 -4.49
C THR A 163 -4.91 1.85 -5.21
N ARG A 164 -6.09 1.22 -5.17
CA ARG A 164 -7.31 1.61 -5.88
C ARG A 164 -8.27 2.46 -5.02
N ARG A 165 -7.98 2.65 -3.72
CA ARG A 165 -8.79 3.47 -2.81
C ARG A 165 -8.89 4.95 -3.25
N PRO A 166 -9.96 5.67 -2.88
CA PRO A 166 -10.14 7.08 -3.23
C PRO A 166 -9.18 8.01 -2.49
N CYS A 167 -8.77 7.66 -1.27
CA CYS A 167 -7.72 8.29 -0.46
C CYS A 167 -6.93 7.23 0.32
N HIS A 168 -5.85 7.63 0.99
CA HIS A 168 -4.91 6.73 1.71
C HIS A 168 -4.59 5.45 0.92
N ARG A 169 -4.16 5.64 -0.33
CA ARG A 169 -3.61 4.56 -1.16
C ARG A 169 -2.29 4.10 -0.56
N PHE A 170 -2.10 2.79 -0.48
CA PHE A 170 -0.91 2.19 0.09
C PHE A 170 -0.20 1.33 -0.95
N TRP A 171 1.03 1.70 -1.29
CA TRP A 171 1.85 1.01 -2.30
C TRP A 171 2.85 0.04 -1.64
N PRO A 172 3.37 -0.98 -2.35
CA PRO A 172 4.34 -1.93 -1.79
C PRO A 172 5.59 -1.25 -1.22
N GLU A 173 6.03 -0.13 -1.82
CA GLU A 173 7.21 0.64 -1.39
C GLU A 173 6.99 1.42 -0.08
N GLN A 174 5.75 1.49 0.42
CA GLN A 174 5.45 2.06 1.74
C GLN A 174 5.54 1.00 2.87
N ILE A 175 5.69 -0.28 2.54
CA ILE A 175 5.88 -1.33 3.54
C ILE A 175 7.28 -1.18 4.16
N PRO A 176 7.41 -0.96 5.48
CA PRO A 176 8.70 -0.80 6.12
C PRO A 176 9.44 -2.15 6.20
N LEU A 177 10.61 -2.22 5.58
CA LEU A 177 11.50 -3.39 5.63
C LEU A 177 11.91 -3.77 7.06
N GLY A 178 12.21 -5.07 7.28
CA GLY A 178 12.61 -5.65 8.56
C GLY A 178 11.47 -5.88 9.55
N VAL A 179 10.37 -5.12 9.44
CA VAL A 179 9.17 -5.28 10.28
C VAL A 179 8.54 -6.65 10.03
N TYR A 180 8.19 -6.92 8.78
CA TYR A 180 7.53 -8.15 8.37
C TYR A 180 8.56 -9.24 8.07
N SER A 181 8.33 -10.42 8.64
CA SER A 181 9.02 -11.65 8.26
C SER A 181 8.36 -12.35 7.08
N HIS A 182 7.03 -12.20 6.98
CA HIS A 182 6.21 -12.77 5.92
C HIS A 182 5.21 -11.69 5.49
N ILE A 183 4.96 -11.57 4.19
CA ILE A 183 3.92 -10.68 3.64
C ILE A 183 3.02 -11.54 2.75
N ASN A 184 1.72 -11.55 3.05
CA ASN A 184 0.73 -12.29 2.29
C ASN A 184 0.03 -11.29 1.36
N PHE A 185 0.20 -11.44 0.04
CA PHE A 185 -0.53 -10.61 -0.93
C PHE A 185 -1.97 -11.11 -1.03
N ALA A 186 -2.91 -10.30 -0.57
CA ALA A 186 -4.36 -10.54 -0.66
C ALA A 186 -4.93 -9.82 -1.90
N PHE A 187 -5.35 -10.50 -2.96
CA PHE A 187 -5.41 -11.94 -3.18
C PHE A 187 -5.04 -12.26 -4.65
N ALA A 188 -4.79 -13.53 -4.94
CA ALA A 188 -5.07 -14.10 -6.25
C ALA A 188 -6.41 -14.86 -6.21
N THR A 189 -6.95 -15.23 -7.37
CA THR A 189 -8.20 -15.98 -7.49
C THR A 189 -7.96 -17.33 -8.18
N ILE A 190 -9.00 -18.16 -8.21
CA ILE A 190 -9.01 -19.46 -8.87
C ILE A 190 -10.15 -19.46 -9.89
N ASP A 191 -9.84 -19.85 -11.11
CA ASP A 191 -10.80 -19.95 -12.21
C ASP A 191 -11.83 -21.07 -11.94
N PRO A 192 -13.15 -20.79 -11.96
CA PRO A 192 -14.18 -21.76 -11.56
C PRO A 192 -14.37 -22.92 -12.54
N GLU A 193 -13.97 -22.77 -13.81
CA GLU A 193 -14.13 -23.82 -14.83
C GLU A 193 -12.88 -24.70 -14.94
N THR A 194 -11.69 -24.08 -14.86
CA THR A 194 -10.41 -24.73 -15.12
C THR A 194 -9.58 -25.01 -13.87
N TYR A 195 -9.96 -24.49 -12.70
CA TYR A 195 -9.25 -24.62 -11.42
C TYR A 195 -7.82 -24.07 -11.44
N LYS A 196 -7.51 -23.17 -12.38
CA LYS A 196 -6.19 -22.51 -12.50
C LYS A 196 -6.12 -21.27 -11.62
N VAL A 197 -4.94 -20.99 -11.09
CA VAL A 197 -4.66 -19.74 -10.36
C VAL A 197 -4.53 -18.59 -11.34
N LEU A 198 -5.29 -17.52 -11.10
CA LEU A 198 -5.29 -16.28 -11.87
C LEU A 198 -5.09 -15.08 -10.93
N PRO A 199 -4.57 -13.94 -11.43
CA PRO A 199 -4.63 -12.69 -10.68
C PRO A 199 -6.08 -12.31 -10.38
N ALA A 200 -6.37 -11.84 -9.16
CA ALA A 200 -7.72 -11.39 -8.80
C ALA A 200 -8.14 -10.15 -9.62
N ASP A 201 -7.18 -9.31 -9.99
CA ASP A 201 -7.32 -8.22 -10.94
C ASP A 201 -6.12 -8.19 -11.90
N ASN A 202 -6.33 -7.81 -13.17
CA ASN A 202 -5.23 -7.68 -14.12
C ASN A 202 -4.18 -6.64 -13.68
N ARG A 203 -4.58 -5.63 -12.90
CA ARG A 203 -3.70 -4.58 -12.36
C ARG A 203 -2.77 -5.10 -11.26
N ASP A 204 -3.13 -6.19 -10.58
CA ASP A 204 -2.32 -6.76 -9.50
C ASP A 204 -1.02 -7.40 -10.02
N LYS A 205 -0.95 -7.72 -11.33
CA LYS A 205 0.25 -8.26 -12.00
C LYS A 205 1.50 -7.37 -11.86
N ASP A 206 1.31 -6.05 -11.82
CA ASP A 206 2.39 -5.09 -11.56
C ASP A 206 2.80 -5.13 -10.07
N LEU A 207 1.81 -5.10 -9.18
CA LEU A 207 2.00 -5.10 -7.74
C LEU A 207 2.73 -6.36 -7.25
N TYR A 208 2.50 -7.52 -7.89
CA TYR A 208 3.24 -8.75 -7.61
C TYR A 208 4.76 -8.59 -7.82
N LYS A 209 5.19 -7.92 -8.90
CA LYS A 209 6.63 -7.67 -9.13
C LYS A 209 7.20 -6.74 -8.06
N ARG A 210 6.45 -5.68 -7.74
CA ARG A 210 6.88 -4.62 -6.81
C ARG A 210 6.95 -5.12 -5.36
N ILE A 211 6.04 -5.99 -4.95
CA ILE A 211 6.08 -6.60 -3.61
C ILE A 211 7.16 -7.68 -3.51
N ALA A 212 7.43 -8.43 -4.58
CA ALA A 212 8.56 -9.37 -4.63
C ALA A 212 9.92 -8.65 -4.59
N ALA A 213 10.03 -7.46 -5.20
CA ALA A 213 11.24 -6.64 -5.19
C ALA A 213 11.66 -6.16 -3.79
N LEU A 214 10.78 -6.21 -2.78
CA LEU A 214 11.16 -5.95 -1.38
C LEU A 214 12.24 -6.91 -0.87
N LYS A 215 12.31 -8.14 -1.40
CA LYS A 215 13.33 -9.14 -1.06
C LYS A 215 14.74 -8.74 -1.47
N THR A 216 14.90 -7.83 -2.44
CA THR A 216 16.22 -7.27 -2.80
C THR A 216 16.83 -6.48 -1.64
N TYR A 217 15.99 -5.85 -0.81
CA TYR A 217 16.40 -4.96 0.27
C TYR A 217 16.24 -5.59 1.67
N ASP A 218 15.31 -6.53 1.82
CA ASP A 218 15.23 -7.43 2.98
C ASP A 218 15.26 -8.91 2.53
N PRO A 219 16.45 -9.50 2.33
CA PRO A 219 16.59 -10.89 1.86
C PRO A 219 15.98 -11.95 2.77
N ASN A 220 15.52 -11.58 3.98
CA ASN A 220 14.90 -12.49 4.93
C ASN A 220 13.36 -12.46 4.89
N VAL A 221 12.73 -11.50 4.19
CA VAL A 221 11.28 -11.46 4.05
C VAL A 221 10.80 -12.56 3.10
N LYS A 222 9.71 -13.22 3.47
CA LYS A 222 9.02 -14.21 2.64
C LYS A 222 7.73 -13.62 2.09
N ILE A 223 7.56 -13.65 0.76
CA ILE A 223 6.33 -13.11 0.14
C ILE A 223 5.47 -14.29 -0.31
N LEU A 224 4.26 -14.39 0.24
CA LEU A 224 3.28 -15.42 -0.10
C LEU A 224 2.16 -14.81 -0.94
N ILE A 225 1.55 -15.60 -1.82
CA ILE A 225 0.25 -15.24 -2.42
C ILE A 225 -0.88 -15.85 -1.59
N ALA A 226 -1.87 -15.05 -1.19
CA ALA A 226 -3.07 -15.56 -0.55
C ALA A 226 -4.15 -15.87 -1.60
N LEU A 227 -4.88 -16.97 -1.40
CA LEU A 227 -6.00 -17.41 -2.23
C LEU A 227 -7.24 -17.57 -1.36
N GLY A 228 -8.36 -16.95 -1.77
CA GLY A 228 -9.63 -17.00 -1.05
C GLY A 228 -10.04 -15.64 -0.50
N GLY A 229 -10.35 -15.59 0.80
CA GLY A 229 -10.89 -14.43 1.49
C GLY A 229 -12.42 -14.32 1.38
N TRP A 230 -13.00 -13.44 2.19
CA TRP A 230 -14.46 -13.33 2.38
C TRP A 230 -15.27 -13.34 1.07
N THR A 231 -14.98 -12.42 0.14
CA THR A 231 -15.74 -12.29 -1.12
C THR A 231 -15.56 -13.46 -2.08
N PHE A 232 -14.44 -14.20 -2.01
CA PHE A 232 -14.25 -15.39 -2.85
C PHE A 232 -15.22 -16.52 -2.47
N ASN A 233 -15.59 -16.60 -1.20
CA ASN A 233 -16.47 -17.61 -0.63
C ASN A 233 -17.95 -17.12 -0.52
N ASP A 234 -18.26 -15.90 -0.96
CA ASP A 234 -19.64 -15.42 -1.07
C ASP A 234 -20.42 -16.16 -2.18
N PRO A 235 -21.76 -16.29 -2.09
CA PRO A 235 -22.57 -16.99 -3.09
C PRO A 235 -22.34 -16.49 -4.53
N GLY A 236 -21.74 -17.37 -5.35
CA GLY A 236 -21.30 -17.03 -6.70
C GLY A 236 -20.49 -18.15 -7.35
N PRO A 237 -19.85 -17.89 -8.51
CA PRO A 237 -19.11 -18.91 -9.25
C PRO A 237 -17.94 -19.55 -8.48
N THR A 238 -17.34 -18.82 -7.54
CA THR A 238 -16.17 -19.25 -6.77
C THR A 238 -16.52 -19.98 -5.47
N ALA A 239 -17.76 -19.88 -4.98
CA ALA A 239 -18.15 -20.26 -3.62
C ALA A 239 -17.83 -21.72 -3.25
N THR A 240 -17.90 -22.65 -4.21
CA THR A 240 -17.66 -24.08 -3.98
C THR A 240 -16.27 -24.56 -4.41
N ILE A 241 -15.39 -23.67 -4.92
CA ILE A 241 -14.10 -24.07 -5.51
C ILE A 241 -13.23 -24.83 -4.53
N PHE A 242 -13.14 -24.40 -3.25
CA PHE A 242 -12.30 -25.10 -2.28
C PHE A 242 -12.82 -26.51 -1.95
N SER A 243 -14.13 -26.69 -1.74
CA SER A 243 -14.73 -28.02 -1.57
C SER A 243 -14.50 -28.90 -2.81
N ASP A 244 -14.59 -28.33 -4.01
CA ASP A 244 -14.37 -29.01 -5.28
C ASP A 244 -12.91 -29.44 -5.50
N LEU A 245 -11.95 -28.60 -5.10
CA LEU A 245 -10.53 -28.92 -5.07
C LEU A 245 -10.24 -30.01 -4.02
N ALA A 246 -10.79 -29.87 -2.82
CA ALA A 246 -10.59 -30.82 -1.74
C ALA A 246 -11.08 -32.22 -2.14
N ALA A 247 -12.22 -32.31 -2.82
CA ALA A 247 -12.85 -33.58 -3.22
C ALA A 247 -12.28 -34.25 -4.49
N SER A 248 -11.29 -33.66 -5.21
CA SER A 248 -10.89 -34.19 -6.53
C SER A 248 -9.41 -34.04 -6.88
N GLU A 249 -8.63 -35.13 -6.77
CA GLU A 249 -7.20 -35.19 -7.17
C GLU A 249 -6.94 -34.68 -8.60
N THR A 250 -7.88 -34.87 -9.54
CA THR A 250 -7.75 -34.35 -10.92
C THR A 250 -7.78 -32.83 -10.95
N LYS A 251 -8.67 -32.18 -10.18
CA LYS A 251 -8.71 -30.73 -10.05
C LYS A 251 -7.50 -30.22 -9.26
N GLN A 252 -7.12 -30.91 -8.19
CA GLN A 252 -5.90 -30.63 -7.41
C GLN A 252 -4.66 -30.57 -8.28
N LYS A 253 -4.46 -31.54 -9.19
CA LYS A 253 -3.31 -31.56 -10.09
C LYS A 253 -3.23 -30.30 -10.96
N ILE A 254 -4.34 -29.90 -11.59
CA ILE A 254 -4.39 -28.70 -12.45
C ILE A 254 -4.10 -27.44 -11.61
N PHE A 255 -4.70 -27.35 -10.43
CA PHE A 255 -4.48 -26.26 -9.48
C PHE A 255 -3.02 -26.19 -9.02
N PHE A 256 -2.40 -27.30 -8.62
CA PHE A 256 -1.01 -27.34 -8.17
C PHE A 256 -0.02 -26.96 -9.28
N GLU A 257 -0.20 -27.50 -10.50
CA GLU A 257 0.62 -27.12 -11.66
C GLU A 257 0.50 -25.62 -11.97
N SER A 258 -0.73 -25.07 -11.92
CA SER A 258 -0.97 -23.64 -12.13
C SER A 258 -0.41 -22.76 -11.02
N LEU A 259 -0.55 -23.17 -9.76
CA LEU A 259 -0.05 -22.47 -8.58
C LEU A 259 1.47 -22.43 -8.58
N ILE A 260 2.14 -23.56 -8.77
CA ILE A 260 3.62 -23.62 -8.82
C ILE A 260 4.17 -22.72 -9.94
N ASN A 261 3.52 -22.69 -11.10
CA ASN A 261 3.86 -21.77 -12.16
C ASN A 261 3.66 -20.30 -11.74
N PHE A 262 2.52 -19.97 -11.11
CA PHE A 262 2.24 -18.61 -10.62
C PHE A 262 3.26 -18.13 -9.58
N LEU A 263 3.60 -18.99 -8.59
CA LEU A 263 4.63 -18.72 -7.59
C LEU A 263 6.00 -18.48 -8.23
N SER A 264 6.34 -19.22 -9.28
CA SER A 264 7.61 -19.06 -10.01
C SER A 264 7.66 -17.78 -10.84
N VAL A 265 6.60 -17.46 -11.58
CA VAL A 265 6.52 -16.28 -12.47
C VAL A 265 6.53 -14.96 -11.69
N HIS A 266 5.94 -14.93 -10.50
CA HIS A 266 5.84 -13.74 -9.65
C HIS A 266 6.80 -13.73 -8.46
N ASP A 267 7.71 -14.71 -8.41
CA ASP A 267 8.72 -14.89 -7.35
C ASP A 267 8.17 -14.94 -5.90
N PHE A 268 7.06 -15.63 -5.69
CA PHE A 268 6.52 -15.89 -4.35
C PHE A 268 7.19 -17.11 -3.67
N ASP A 269 7.44 -17.01 -2.37
CA ASP A 269 8.05 -18.03 -1.50
C ASP A 269 7.06 -19.10 -1.01
N GLY A 270 5.78 -18.98 -1.36
CA GLY A 270 4.74 -19.88 -0.90
C GLY A 270 3.32 -19.35 -1.10
N VAL A 271 2.37 -20.06 -0.50
CA VAL A 271 0.93 -19.78 -0.62
C VAL A 271 0.27 -19.77 0.76
N ASP A 272 -0.77 -18.96 0.89
CA ASP A 272 -1.68 -18.89 2.02
C ASP A 272 -3.09 -19.21 1.54
N LEU A 273 -3.84 -20.06 2.25
CA LEU A 273 -5.23 -20.39 1.87
C LEU A 273 -6.23 -19.86 2.89
N ASP A 274 -7.12 -19.00 2.40
CA ASP A 274 -8.13 -18.28 3.16
C ASP A 274 -9.51 -18.80 2.74
N TRP A 275 -9.77 -20.07 3.08
CA TRP A 275 -11.06 -20.71 2.84
C TRP A 275 -12.02 -20.34 3.99
N GLU A 276 -13.07 -19.58 3.65
CA GLU A 276 -14.01 -19.03 4.60
C GLU A 276 -15.46 -19.48 4.34
N TYR A 277 -15.90 -20.68 4.75
CA TYR A 277 -15.23 -21.71 5.55
C TYR A 277 -15.65 -23.12 5.08
N PRO A 278 -14.84 -24.17 5.28
CA PRO A 278 -15.24 -25.56 5.01
C PRO A 278 -16.50 -25.94 5.80
N GLU A 279 -17.33 -26.84 5.25
CA GLU A 279 -18.58 -27.39 5.84
C GLU A 279 -19.67 -26.37 6.25
N ALA A 280 -19.37 -25.08 6.38
CA ALA A 280 -20.34 -24.05 6.75
C ALA A 280 -21.36 -23.79 5.61
N ASP A 281 -22.62 -24.17 5.85
CA ASP A 281 -23.73 -24.05 4.89
C ASP A 281 -23.90 -22.61 4.34
N ASP A 282 -23.78 -21.60 5.21
CA ASP A 282 -23.91 -20.18 4.84
C ASP A 282 -22.73 -19.65 4.00
N ARG A 283 -21.67 -20.45 3.88
CA ARG A 283 -20.47 -20.22 3.08
C ARG A 283 -20.29 -21.25 1.95
N SER A 284 -21.36 -21.97 1.58
CA SER A 284 -21.38 -23.01 0.53
C SER A 284 -20.45 -24.21 0.77
N GLY A 285 -20.06 -24.46 2.02
CA GLY A 285 -19.31 -25.65 2.42
C GLY A 285 -20.10 -26.95 2.24
N LYS A 286 -19.41 -28.09 2.34
CA LYS A 286 -19.98 -29.45 2.21
C LYS A 286 -19.53 -30.35 3.37
N PRO A 287 -20.35 -31.31 3.84
CA PRO A 287 -19.98 -32.22 4.94
C PRO A 287 -18.72 -33.06 4.69
N GLU A 288 -18.33 -33.28 3.43
CA GLU A 288 -17.09 -34.00 3.11
C GLU A 288 -15.83 -33.16 3.34
N ASP A 289 -15.94 -31.84 3.44
CA ASP A 289 -14.81 -30.91 3.49
C ASP A 289 -13.92 -31.15 4.72
N TYR A 290 -14.51 -31.45 5.89
CA TYR A 290 -13.78 -31.75 7.13
C TYR A 290 -12.72 -32.85 6.92
N LYS A 291 -13.03 -33.87 6.12
CA LYS A 291 -12.11 -35.00 5.82
C LYS A 291 -11.25 -34.75 4.58
N ASN A 292 -11.79 -34.07 3.58
CA ASN A 292 -11.10 -33.81 2.34
C ASN A 292 -10.01 -32.74 2.48
N PHE A 293 -10.21 -31.73 3.33
CA PHE A 293 -9.31 -30.59 3.45
C PHE A 293 -7.91 -31.00 3.97
N PRO A 294 -7.74 -31.84 5.02
CA PRO A 294 -6.43 -32.35 5.40
C PRO A 294 -5.71 -33.12 4.28
N THR A 295 -6.44 -33.97 3.53
CA THR A 295 -5.87 -34.73 2.39
C THR A 295 -5.43 -33.80 1.25
N PHE A 296 -6.21 -32.76 0.95
CA PHE A 296 -5.82 -31.72 0.01
C PHE A 296 -4.55 -30.99 0.45
N MET A 297 -4.44 -30.64 1.73
CA MET A 297 -3.28 -29.96 2.30
C MET A 297 -2.03 -30.86 2.31
N GLU A 298 -2.18 -32.16 2.56
CA GLU A 298 -1.09 -33.13 2.41
C GLU A 298 -0.57 -33.16 0.95
N ASN A 299 -1.48 -33.22 -0.02
CA ASN A 299 -1.13 -33.28 -1.44
C ASN A 299 -0.52 -31.97 -1.94
N LEU A 300 -1.06 -30.82 -1.52
CA LEU A 300 -0.51 -29.49 -1.81
C LEU A 300 0.90 -29.34 -1.23
N ARG A 301 1.11 -29.78 0.03
CA ARG A 301 2.43 -29.76 0.66
C ARG A 301 3.46 -30.56 -0.14
N LYS A 302 3.13 -31.79 -0.54
CA LYS A 302 3.99 -32.65 -1.37
C LYS A 302 4.33 -31.99 -2.72
N ALA A 303 3.37 -31.32 -3.35
CA ALA A 303 3.60 -30.60 -4.61
C ALA A 303 4.55 -29.41 -4.43
N LEU A 304 4.35 -28.61 -3.38
CA LEU A 304 5.18 -27.44 -3.07
C LEU A 304 6.61 -27.83 -2.65
N ASP A 305 6.81 -28.97 -1.98
CA ASP A 305 8.16 -29.45 -1.62
C ASP A 305 9.08 -29.73 -2.82
N GLY A 306 8.50 -30.00 -4.00
CA GLY A 306 9.25 -30.16 -5.25
C GLY A 306 9.81 -28.86 -5.84
N THR A 307 9.47 -27.69 -5.31
CA THR A 307 9.76 -26.37 -5.92
C THR A 307 11.17 -25.81 -5.63
N GLY A 308 11.95 -26.47 -4.77
CA GLY A 308 13.31 -26.01 -4.43
C GLY A 308 13.39 -24.76 -3.54
N GLY A 309 12.30 -24.38 -2.87
CA GLY A 309 12.30 -23.30 -1.88
C GLY A 309 11.00 -22.50 -1.74
N ARG A 310 10.01 -22.72 -2.62
CA ARG A 310 8.70 -22.05 -2.60
C ARG A 310 7.65 -22.87 -1.81
N ASN A 311 8.08 -23.48 -0.70
CA ASN A 311 7.29 -24.45 0.07
C ASN A 311 6.76 -23.91 1.41
N THR A 312 6.65 -22.58 1.55
CA THR A 312 5.90 -21.98 2.66
C THR A 312 4.41 -22.19 2.40
N LEU A 313 3.71 -22.82 3.35
CA LEU A 313 2.28 -23.10 3.23
C LEU A 313 1.60 -22.70 4.54
N SER A 314 0.79 -21.66 4.52
CA SER A 314 -0.06 -21.28 5.65
C SER A 314 -1.53 -21.42 5.27
N ILE A 315 -2.40 -21.45 6.29
CA ILE A 315 -3.83 -21.26 6.12
C ILE A 315 -4.33 -20.30 7.18
N THR A 316 -5.44 -19.64 6.86
CA THR A 316 -6.11 -18.72 7.76
C THR A 316 -7.27 -19.42 8.47
N LEU A 317 -7.36 -19.24 9.79
CA LEU A 317 -8.37 -19.87 10.65
C LEU A 317 -9.24 -18.80 11.32
N PRO A 318 -10.57 -19.01 11.41
CA PRO A 318 -11.44 -18.19 12.23
C PRO A 318 -11.13 -18.40 13.72
N ALA A 319 -11.33 -17.37 14.54
CA ALA A 319 -11.20 -17.50 16.00
C ALA A 319 -12.51 -17.91 16.71
N SER A 320 -13.65 -17.88 16.01
CA SER A 320 -14.95 -18.25 16.56
C SER A 320 -15.16 -19.77 16.55
N TYR A 321 -15.76 -20.31 17.62
CA TYR A 321 -16.14 -21.74 17.68
C TYR A 321 -17.05 -22.16 16.52
N TRP A 322 -17.97 -21.27 16.12
CA TRP A 322 -18.99 -21.53 15.10
C TRP A 322 -18.41 -21.94 13.74
N TYR A 323 -17.31 -21.30 13.30
CA TYR A 323 -16.65 -21.68 12.04
C TYR A 323 -15.44 -22.59 12.26
N LEU A 324 -14.70 -22.45 13.36
CA LEU A 324 -13.50 -23.25 13.62
C LEU A 324 -13.82 -24.74 13.81
N GLN A 325 -15.03 -25.09 14.22
CA GLN A 325 -15.45 -26.48 14.40
C GLN A 325 -15.37 -27.35 13.14
N HIS A 326 -15.34 -26.73 11.97
CA HIS A 326 -15.28 -27.39 10.67
C HIS A 326 -13.85 -27.72 10.18
N PHE A 327 -12.83 -27.45 11.01
CA PHE A 327 -11.43 -27.69 10.69
C PHE A 327 -10.87 -28.86 11.51
N ASP A 328 -10.37 -29.92 10.85
CA ASP A 328 -9.54 -30.93 11.52
C ASP A 328 -8.14 -30.37 11.81
N LEU A 329 -8.05 -29.55 12.87
CA LEU A 329 -6.84 -28.83 13.26
C LEU A 329 -5.65 -29.78 13.47
N LYS A 330 -5.89 -31.00 13.94
CA LYS A 330 -4.85 -31.97 14.30
C LYS A 330 -4.23 -32.62 13.07
N GLU A 331 -5.02 -32.89 12.05
CA GLU A 331 -4.51 -33.37 10.76
C GLU A 331 -3.91 -32.21 9.94
N LEU A 332 -4.58 -31.05 9.87
CA LEU A 332 -4.08 -29.86 9.16
C LEU A 332 -2.70 -29.39 9.67
N ALA A 333 -2.46 -29.43 10.98
CA ALA A 333 -1.20 -29.00 11.61
C ALA A 333 0.03 -29.79 11.13
N LYS A 334 -0.15 -30.96 10.51
CA LYS A 334 0.95 -31.78 9.95
C LYS A 334 1.45 -31.27 8.61
N HIS A 335 0.68 -30.42 7.92
CA HIS A 335 0.90 -30.05 6.52
C HIS A 335 1.21 -28.56 6.33
N VAL A 336 0.82 -27.71 7.30
CA VAL A 336 1.10 -26.27 7.26
C VAL A 336 2.39 -25.89 7.99
N SER A 337 3.07 -24.86 7.47
CA SER A 337 4.20 -24.18 8.13
C SER A 337 3.75 -23.39 9.37
N PHE A 338 2.58 -22.77 9.32
CA PHE A 338 1.91 -22.07 10.42
C PHE A 338 0.44 -21.77 10.10
N PHE A 339 -0.34 -21.42 11.12
CA PHE A 339 -1.71 -20.93 11.03
C PHE A 339 -1.77 -19.42 11.31
N ASN A 340 -2.49 -18.68 10.46
CA ASN A 340 -2.86 -17.29 10.72
C ASN A 340 -4.24 -17.27 11.39
N ILE A 341 -4.34 -16.84 12.65
CA ILE A 341 -5.64 -16.79 13.34
C ILE A 341 -6.26 -15.42 13.15
N MET A 342 -7.48 -15.35 12.60
CA MET A 342 -8.27 -14.12 12.51
C MET A 342 -8.87 -13.78 13.87
N SER A 343 -8.02 -13.33 14.80
CA SER A 343 -8.39 -12.88 16.15
C SER A 343 -8.87 -11.42 16.16
N TYR A 344 -9.69 -11.08 15.16
CA TYR A 344 -10.40 -9.82 14.95
C TYR A 344 -11.79 -10.15 14.40
N ASP A 345 -12.68 -9.15 14.29
CA ASP A 345 -14.07 -9.36 13.85
C ASP A 345 -14.87 -10.35 14.70
N MET A 346 -14.59 -10.36 16.02
CA MET A 346 -15.44 -11.01 17.02
C MET A 346 -16.85 -10.41 17.07
N HIS A 347 -16.95 -9.12 16.76
CA HIS A 347 -18.15 -8.31 16.87
C HIS A 347 -18.28 -7.34 15.69
N GLY A 348 -19.50 -7.12 15.24
CA GLY A 348 -19.79 -6.25 14.10
C GLY A 348 -21.28 -6.03 13.90
N ILE A 349 -21.64 -5.37 12.81
CA ILE A 349 -23.04 -5.00 12.51
C ILE A 349 -23.98 -6.22 12.37
N TRP A 350 -23.43 -7.40 12.09
CA TRP A 350 -24.15 -8.68 12.00
C TRP A 350 -24.65 -9.21 13.36
N ASP A 351 -24.24 -8.62 14.48
CA ASP A 351 -24.81 -8.93 15.79
C ASP A 351 -26.24 -8.35 15.97
N GLU A 352 -26.67 -7.45 15.08
CA GLU A 352 -28.03 -6.91 15.08
C GLU A 352 -29.07 -8.00 14.82
N GLY A 353 -30.04 -8.14 15.72
CA GLY A 353 -31.07 -9.19 15.65
C GLY A 353 -30.58 -10.59 16.07
N ASN A 354 -29.29 -10.78 16.34
CA ASN A 354 -28.78 -12.04 16.87
C ASN A 354 -29.18 -12.19 18.35
N LYS A 355 -29.88 -13.29 18.68
CA LYS A 355 -30.39 -13.58 20.03
C LYS A 355 -29.30 -13.87 21.09
N TRP A 356 -28.06 -14.12 20.67
CA TRP A 356 -26.95 -14.50 21.55
C TRP A 356 -25.94 -13.37 21.74
N THR A 357 -25.51 -12.73 20.66
CA THR A 357 -24.54 -11.63 20.71
C THR A 357 -25.20 -10.28 20.95
N GLY A 358 -26.31 -9.99 20.26
CA GLY A 358 -27.11 -8.77 20.42
C GLY A 358 -26.41 -7.50 19.89
N SER A 359 -27.20 -6.46 19.60
CA SER A 359 -26.72 -5.19 19.04
C SER A 359 -25.99 -4.33 20.08
N TYR A 360 -24.91 -4.85 20.69
CA TYR A 360 -24.12 -4.18 21.73
C TYR A 360 -22.80 -3.62 21.19
N LEU A 361 -22.35 -2.51 21.77
CA LEU A 361 -21.06 -1.86 21.52
C LEU A 361 -19.91 -2.72 22.04
N ASN A 362 -19.57 -3.78 21.32
CA ASN A 362 -18.47 -4.68 21.68
C ASN A 362 -17.29 -4.51 20.72
N ALA A 363 -16.08 -4.64 21.27
CA ALA A 363 -14.85 -4.41 20.52
C ALA A 363 -14.42 -5.67 19.76
N HIS A 364 -14.23 -5.53 18.45
CA HIS A 364 -13.94 -6.67 17.58
C HIS A 364 -12.57 -7.36 17.80
N THR A 365 -11.66 -6.73 18.56
CA THR A 365 -10.34 -7.27 18.96
C THR A 365 -10.20 -7.47 20.47
N ASN A 366 -11.30 -7.78 21.17
CA ASN A 366 -11.31 -7.98 22.62
C ASN A 366 -10.43 -9.18 23.06
N LEU A 367 -9.35 -8.91 23.81
CA LEU A 367 -8.40 -9.93 24.25
C LEU A 367 -9.01 -11.01 25.16
N THR A 368 -10.11 -10.74 25.88
CA THR A 368 -10.77 -11.78 26.70
C THR A 368 -11.50 -12.82 25.87
N GLU A 369 -11.90 -12.47 24.65
CA GLU A 369 -12.53 -13.36 23.67
C GLU A 369 -11.48 -14.03 22.78
N ILE A 370 -10.43 -13.31 22.37
CA ILE A 370 -9.25 -13.89 21.69
C ILE A 370 -8.66 -15.03 22.52
N LYS A 371 -8.58 -14.89 23.85
CA LYS A 371 -8.18 -15.98 24.77
C LYS A 371 -9.06 -17.23 24.64
N GLN A 372 -10.37 -17.06 24.54
CA GLN A 372 -11.32 -18.17 24.39
C GLN A 372 -11.19 -18.84 23.01
N GLY A 373 -10.89 -18.07 21.96
CA GLY A 373 -10.57 -18.60 20.63
C GLY A 373 -9.27 -19.42 20.63
N MET A 374 -8.20 -18.93 21.29
CA MET A 374 -6.93 -19.66 21.40
C MET A 374 -7.07 -20.98 22.19
N ASP A 375 -7.91 -20.99 23.22
CA ASP A 375 -8.24 -22.21 23.99
C ASP A 375 -8.83 -23.33 23.11
N LEU A 376 -9.46 -23.02 21.98
CA LEU A 376 -9.93 -24.02 21.00
C LEU A 376 -8.76 -24.74 20.32
N LEU A 377 -7.64 -24.05 20.04
CA LEU A 377 -6.46 -24.65 19.43
C LEU A 377 -5.77 -25.62 20.41
N TRP A 378 -5.65 -25.22 21.68
CA TRP A 378 -5.01 -26.01 22.74
C TRP A 378 -5.80 -27.28 23.09
N ARG A 379 -7.13 -27.25 22.95
CA ARG A 379 -8.00 -28.45 23.07
C ARG A 379 -7.78 -29.49 21.96
N ASN A 380 -7.08 -29.14 20.87
CA ASN A 380 -6.85 -29.99 19.71
C ASN A 380 -5.37 -30.30 19.47
N ASP A 381 -4.54 -30.20 20.52
CA ASP A 381 -3.10 -30.48 20.50
C ASP A 381 -2.28 -29.62 19.50
N VAL A 382 -2.82 -28.47 19.05
CA VAL A 382 -2.10 -27.56 18.14
C VAL A 382 -0.87 -26.99 18.85
N ASN A 383 0.30 -27.08 18.20
CA ASN A 383 1.55 -26.55 18.76
C ASN A 383 1.56 -25.01 18.71
N PRO A 384 1.74 -24.28 19.83
CA PRO A 384 1.83 -22.82 19.84
C PRO A 384 2.89 -22.24 18.89
N ASP A 385 4.00 -22.96 18.66
CA ASP A 385 5.06 -22.52 17.75
C ASP A 385 4.69 -22.62 16.24
N GLN A 386 3.48 -23.12 15.92
CA GLN A 386 2.86 -23.04 14.60
C GLN A 386 1.75 -21.97 14.52
N VAL A 387 1.41 -21.28 15.61
CA VAL A 387 0.30 -20.31 15.64
C VAL A 387 0.83 -18.87 15.51
N VAL A 388 0.09 -18.05 14.76
CA VAL A 388 0.33 -16.61 14.57
C VAL A 388 -0.99 -15.87 14.86
N MET A 389 -0.99 -14.97 15.84
CA MET A 389 -2.21 -14.27 16.29
C MET A 389 -2.47 -12.99 15.47
N GLY A 390 -3.63 -12.89 14.83
CA GLY A 390 -4.07 -11.73 14.07
C GLY A 390 -4.37 -10.49 14.91
N LEU A 391 -4.00 -9.34 14.37
CA LEU A 391 -4.22 -7.98 14.86
C LEU A 391 -4.91 -7.17 13.74
N ALA A 392 -5.72 -6.18 14.11
CA ALA A 392 -6.38 -5.31 13.14
C ALA A 392 -5.67 -3.96 13.04
N PHE A 393 -5.44 -3.47 11.82
CA PHE A 393 -5.13 -2.06 11.52
C PHE A 393 -6.38 -1.30 11.03
N TYR A 394 -7.56 -1.75 11.45
CA TYR A 394 -8.85 -1.09 11.28
C TYR A 394 -9.65 -1.25 12.57
N GLY A 395 -10.72 -0.48 12.72
CA GLY A 395 -11.69 -0.59 13.80
C GLY A 395 -13.09 -0.84 13.29
N ARG A 396 -13.86 -1.68 13.99
CA ARG A 396 -15.32 -1.74 13.84
C ARG A 396 -15.98 -0.54 14.53
N THR A 397 -16.89 0.12 13.81
CA THR A 397 -17.55 1.36 14.23
C THR A 397 -19.07 1.22 14.28
N TYR A 398 -19.72 1.92 15.22
CA TYR A 398 -21.16 1.86 15.47
C TYR A 398 -21.75 3.26 15.68
N THR A 399 -23.03 3.41 15.36
CA THR A 399 -23.85 4.56 15.77
C THR A 399 -24.56 4.20 17.06
N THR A 400 -24.30 4.94 18.14
CA THR A 400 -24.74 4.64 19.52
C THR A 400 -26.22 4.91 19.77
N SER A 401 -26.83 4.17 20.71
CA SER A 401 -28.23 4.36 21.13
C SER A 401 -28.32 5.08 22.49
N GLY A 402 -29.33 5.95 22.64
CA GLY A 402 -29.71 6.53 23.93
C GLY A 402 -28.65 7.36 24.66
N GLY A 403 -27.55 7.70 24.00
CA GLY A 403 -26.42 8.44 24.59
C GLY A 403 -25.50 7.60 25.49
N CYS A 404 -25.64 6.27 25.52
CA CYS A 404 -24.64 5.41 26.16
C CYS A 404 -23.51 5.06 25.19
N VAL A 405 -22.26 5.18 25.66
CA VAL A 405 -21.05 4.95 24.85
C VAL A 405 -20.05 3.97 25.51
N GLU A 406 -20.43 3.37 26.63
CA GLU A 406 -19.62 2.32 27.28
C GLU A 406 -19.82 0.97 26.57
N PRO A 407 -18.79 0.09 26.54
CA PRO A 407 -18.94 -1.24 25.97
C PRO A 407 -20.10 -2.04 26.59
N GLY A 408 -20.81 -2.79 25.77
CA GLY A 408 -22.02 -3.52 26.16
C GLY A 408 -23.32 -2.70 26.17
N CYS A 409 -23.29 -1.39 25.89
CA CYS A 409 -24.51 -0.63 25.60
C CYS A 409 -25.03 -0.87 24.18
N GLU A 410 -26.32 -0.64 23.92
CA GLU A 410 -26.92 -0.91 22.61
C GLU A 410 -26.50 0.11 21.53
N TYR A 411 -26.27 -0.37 20.30
CA TYR A 411 -26.12 0.47 19.10
C TYR A 411 -27.42 0.52 18.28
N LEU A 412 -27.54 1.55 17.43
CA LEU A 412 -28.65 1.73 16.48
C LEU A 412 -28.34 1.18 15.08
N SER A 413 -27.08 1.24 14.67
CA SER A 413 -26.60 0.73 13.39
C SER A 413 -25.07 0.66 13.38
N GLY A 414 -24.48 0.19 12.29
CA GLY A 414 -23.07 0.49 11.97
C GLY A 414 -22.78 1.99 11.99
N GLY A 415 -21.53 2.33 12.28
CA GLY A 415 -21.01 3.70 12.20
C GLY A 415 -20.83 4.13 10.75
N PHE A 416 -20.77 5.44 10.53
CA PHE A 416 -20.66 6.00 9.18
C PHE A 416 -19.37 5.54 8.47
N ALA A 417 -19.52 5.22 7.19
CA ALA A 417 -18.41 4.84 6.32
C ALA A 417 -17.33 5.95 6.25
N GLY A 418 -16.07 5.54 6.31
CA GLY A 418 -14.93 6.45 6.15
C GLY A 418 -14.73 6.97 4.72
N GLU A 419 -13.98 8.06 4.57
CA GLU A 419 -13.71 8.71 3.29
C GLU A 419 -12.86 7.85 2.33
N CYS A 420 -12.11 6.87 2.86
CA CYS A 420 -11.19 6.00 2.13
C CYS A 420 -11.64 4.52 2.12
N SER A 421 -12.25 4.03 3.20
CA SER A 421 -12.86 2.69 3.27
C SER A 421 -14.16 2.59 2.47
N HIS A 422 -15.01 3.63 2.51
CA HIS A 422 -16.37 3.63 1.96
C HIS A 422 -17.28 2.49 2.48
N GLU A 423 -16.95 1.88 3.63
CA GLU A 423 -17.69 0.75 4.20
C GLU A 423 -18.35 1.11 5.53
N THR A 424 -19.67 0.98 5.62
CA THR A 424 -20.44 1.22 6.85
C THR A 424 -20.04 0.19 7.91
N GLY A 425 -19.69 0.66 9.11
CA GLY A 425 -19.25 -0.22 10.19
C GLY A 425 -17.75 -0.51 10.24
N ILE A 426 -16.94 0.01 9.29
CA ILE A 426 -15.47 -0.08 9.31
C ILE A 426 -14.84 1.32 9.21
N LEU A 427 -13.74 1.54 9.92
CA LEU A 427 -12.79 2.63 9.65
C LEU A 427 -11.36 2.08 9.65
N LEU A 428 -10.54 2.44 8.66
CA LEU A 428 -9.12 2.09 8.63
C LEU A 428 -8.36 2.89 9.70
N ASN A 429 -7.23 2.39 10.20
CA ASN A 429 -6.46 3.10 11.23
C ASN A 429 -6.03 4.50 10.77
N ASN A 430 -5.68 4.70 9.49
CA ASN A 430 -5.41 6.04 8.96
C ASN A 430 -6.63 6.99 9.02
N GLU A 431 -7.84 6.50 8.77
CA GLU A 431 -9.09 7.27 8.93
C GLU A 431 -9.39 7.60 10.39
N ILE A 432 -9.17 6.64 11.31
CA ILE A 432 -9.38 6.83 12.74
C ILE A 432 -8.39 7.88 13.29
N ILE A 433 -7.12 7.82 12.89
CA ILE A 433 -6.10 8.81 13.25
C ILE A 433 -6.42 10.19 12.67
N ASP A 434 -6.89 10.28 11.42
CA ASP A 434 -7.35 11.55 10.85
C ASP A 434 -8.54 12.14 11.62
N ILE A 435 -9.52 11.32 12.02
CA ILE A 435 -10.66 11.74 12.84
C ILE A 435 -10.19 12.25 14.21
N ILE A 436 -9.32 11.51 14.89
CA ILE A 436 -8.71 11.89 16.18
C ILE A 436 -8.01 13.25 16.07
N ASN A 437 -7.13 13.42 15.06
CA ASN A 437 -6.34 14.63 14.87
C ASN A 437 -7.21 15.83 14.49
N LYS A 438 -8.14 15.66 13.53
CA LYS A 438 -9.02 16.72 13.00
C LYS A 438 -10.02 17.24 14.04
N ARG A 439 -10.44 16.39 14.98
CA ARG A 439 -11.40 16.73 16.04
C ARG A 439 -10.75 16.91 17.43
N ASN A 440 -9.44 16.69 17.56
CA ASN A 440 -8.69 16.70 18.82
C ASN A 440 -9.35 15.81 19.90
N LEU A 441 -9.56 14.54 19.55
CA LEU A 441 -10.20 13.54 20.43
C LEU A 441 -9.16 12.81 21.30
N GLU A 442 -9.60 12.29 22.43
CA GLU A 442 -8.82 11.38 23.28
C GLU A 442 -9.41 9.95 23.20
N SER A 443 -8.56 8.94 23.35
CA SER A 443 -8.96 7.52 23.34
C SER A 443 -8.98 6.93 24.75
N LYS A 444 -10.03 6.18 25.08
CA LYS A 444 -10.20 5.53 26.39
C LYS A 444 -9.70 4.09 26.33
N LEU A 445 -8.76 3.74 27.21
CA LEU A 445 -8.24 2.37 27.34
C LEU A 445 -9.17 1.51 28.20
N TYR A 446 -9.59 0.36 27.66
CA TYR A 446 -10.26 -0.71 28.40
C TYR A 446 -9.25 -1.83 28.62
N LYS A 447 -8.52 -1.74 29.75
CA LYS A 447 -7.30 -2.54 30.00
C LYS A 447 -7.53 -4.06 29.99
N GLU A 448 -8.67 -4.54 30.46
CA GLU A 448 -8.98 -5.97 30.48
C GLU A 448 -9.22 -6.53 29.06
N ALA A 449 -10.03 -5.81 28.26
CA ALA A 449 -10.25 -6.11 26.85
C ALA A 449 -9.05 -5.81 25.95
N THR A 450 -8.09 -5.00 26.44
CA THR A 450 -6.88 -4.58 25.70
C THR A 450 -7.24 -3.89 24.37
N ILE A 451 -8.14 -2.91 24.45
CA ILE A 451 -8.60 -2.11 23.31
C ILE A 451 -8.70 -0.63 23.70
N LYS A 452 -8.59 0.25 22.71
CA LYS A 452 -8.94 1.68 22.82
C LYS A 452 -10.32 1.89 22.23
N VAL A 453 -11.10 2.81 22.81
CA VAL A 453 -12.34 3.32 22.22
C VAL A 453 -12.19 4.81 21.96
N VAL A 454 -12.69 5.27 20.82
CA VAL A 454 -12.85 6.68 20.49
C VAL A 454 -14.32 6.96 20.17
N THR A 455 -14.84 8.08 20.64
CA THR A 455 -16.25 8.47 20.48
C THR A 455 -16.36 9.93 20.07
N TRP A 456 -17.25 10.25 19.13
CA TRP A 456 -17.57 11.62 18.73
C TRP A 456 -19.01 11.70 18.24
N ASP A 457 -19.70 12.81 18.47
CA ASP A 457 -21.11 12.98 18.12
C ASP A 457 -21.98 11.80 18.65
N ASP A 458 -22.51 10.95 17.77
CA ASP A 458 -23.21 9.69 18.07
C ASP A 458 -22.40 8.43 17.70
N GLN A 459 -21.16 8.58 17.23
CA GLN A 459 -20.29 7.53 16.72
C GLN A 459 -19.35 6.96 17.78
N TRP A 460 -19.03 5.67 17.65
CA TRP A 460 -18.15 4.90 18.51
C TRP A 460 -17.28 3.98 17.66
N VAL A 461 -15.97 3.91 17.91
CA VAL A 461 -15.06 2.94 17.26
C VAL A 461 -14.13 2.32 18.29
N SER A 462 -13.95 0.99 18.21
CA SER A 462 -12.87 0.29 18.91
C SER A 462 -11.66 0.16 17.99
N MET A 463 -10.47 0.46 18.49
CA MET A 463 -9.21 0.34 17.74
C MET A 463 -8.08 -0.22 18.59
N ASP A 464 -7.00 -0.62 17.91
CA ASP A 464 -5.70 -0.91 18.51
C ASP A 464 -4.70 0.22 18.20
N ASP A 465 -3.85 0.51 19.18
CA ASP A 465 -2.77 1.51 19.18
C ASP A 465 -1.47 0.90 19.72
N LYS A 466 -0.38 1.66 19.78
CA LYS A 466 0.91 1.17 20.30
C LYS A 466 0.83 0.49 21.67
N GLU A 467 0.01 1.03 22.59
CA GLU A 467 -0.13 0.50 23.94
C GLU A 467 -0.82 -0.87 23.94
N THR A 468 -1.93 -0.97 23.20
CA THR A 468 -2.75 -2.18 23.11
C THR A 468 -2.12 -3.26 22.22
N LEU A 469 -1.47 -2.89 21.11
CA LEU A 469 -0.60 -3.77 20.33
C LEU A 469 0.55 -4.33 21.19
N GLY A 470 1.12 -3.52 22.09
CA GLY A 470 2.14 -3.95 23.04
C GLY A 470 1.66 -5.04 23.99
N MET A 471 0.51 -4.82 24.63
CA MET A 471 -0.12 -5.78 25.53
C MET A 471 -0.56 -7.07 24.80
N LYS A 472 -1.03 -6.97 23.56
CA LYS A 472 -1.36 -8.14 22.71
C LYS A 472 -0.10 -8.91 22.29
N ALA A 473 1.00 -8.23 21.98
CA ALA A 473 2.28 -8.87 21.69
C ALA A 473 2.88 -9.57 22.92
N ASP A 474 2.74 -8.99 24.13
CA ASP A 474 3.09 -9.65 25.39
C ASP A 474 2.28 -10.93 25.59
N PHE A 475 0.95 -10.88 25.41
CA PHE A 475 0.09 -12.07 25.49
C PHE A 475 0.52 -13.16 24.49
N ALA A 476 0.80 -12.80 23.23
CA ALA A 476 1.28 -13.76 22.24
C ALA A 476 2.58 -14.45 22.67
N ARG A 477 3.52 -13.71 23.29
CA ARG A 477 4.76 -14.29 23.84
C ARG A 477 4.48 -15.19 25.03
N GLU A 478 3.61 -14.79 25.95
CA GLU A 478 3.23 -15.58 27.12
C GLU A 478 2.53 -16.89 26.73
N GLN A 479 1.73 -16.89 25.67
CA GLN A 479 1.10 -18.09 25.08
C GLN A 479 2.05 -18.97 24.25
N CYS A 480 3.36 -18.69 24.26
CA CYS A 480 4.36 -19.36 23.43
C CYS A 480 4.08 -19.30 21.91
N LEU A 481 3.31 -18.33 21.42
CA LEU A 481 3.02 -18.22 20.00
C LEU A 481 4.30 -17.94 19.21
N SER A 482 4.30 -18.35 17.95
CA SER A 482 5.43 -18.08 17.06
C SER A 482 5.49 -16.62 16.61
N GLY A 483 4.37 -15.92 16.65
CA GLY A 483 4.24 -14.60 16.05
C GLY A 483 2.89 -13.91 16.18
N VAL A 484 2.82 -12.76 15.53
CA VAL A 484 1.59 -12.00 15.29
C VAL A 484 1.44 -11.70 13.80
N MET A 485 0.19 -11.53 13.37
CA MET A 485 -0.22 -11.21 12.01
C MET A 485 -1.00 -9.89 12.02
N VAL A 486 -1.02 -9.15 10.92
CA VAL A 486 -1.88 -7.96 10.79
C VAL A 486 -2.73 -7.95 9.52
N TRP A 487 -4.03 -7.69 9.71
CA TRP A 487 -4.97 -7.32 8.66
C TRP A 487 -5.32 -5.82 8.77
N ALA A 488 -4.92 -4.96 7.84
CA ALA A 488 -3.92 -5.17 6.79
C ALA A 488 -2.81 -4.10 6.88
N ILE A 489 -1.61 -4.41 6.39
CA ILE A 489 -0.49 -3.45 6.29
C ILE A 489 -0.96 -2.18 5.57
N SER A 490 -1.79 -2.37 4.55
CA SER A 490 -2.38 -1.31 3.73
C SER A 490 -3.39 -0.41 4.45
N HIS A 491 -3.78 -0.69 5.70
CA HIS A 491 -4.64 0.19 6.52
C HIS A 491 -3.84 1.16 7.42
N ASP A 492 -2.52 1.02 7.46
CA ASP A 492 -1.59 1.87 8.21
C ASP A 492 -1.58 3.33 7.69
N THR A 493 -0.93 4.23 8.42
CA THR A 493 -0.71 5.63 8.01
C THR A 493 0.28 5.69 6.83
N PRO A 494 0.31 6.80 6.06
CA PRO A 494 1.26 6.95 4.96
C PRO A 494 2.75 6.79 5.36
N THR A 495 3.08 7.04 6.63
CA THR A 495 4.41 6.91 7.25
C THR A 495 4.69 5.52 7.86
N ALA A 496 3.70 4.61 7.81
CA ALA A 496 3.71 3.26 8.38
C ALA A 496 3.92 3.23 9.91
N ASP A 497 3.20 4.09 10.64
CA ASP A 497 3.42 4.29 12.08
C ASP A 497 3.04 3.04 12.90
N PHE A 498 1.94 2.37 12.56
CA PHE A 498 1.50 1.16 13.27
C PHE A 498 2.45 -0.01 13.01
N SER A 499 2.97 -0.15 11.77
CA SER A 499 4.03 -1.10 11.43
C SER A 499 5.32 -0.83 12.22
N ARG A 500 5.72 0.43 12.37
CA ARG A 500 6.89 0.82 13.18
C ARG A 500 6.68 0.59 14.67
N ASP A 501 5.46 0.70 15.18
CA ASP A 501 5.16 0.37 16.57
C ASP A 501 5.07 -1.15 16.77
N LEU A 502 4.51 -1.89 15.82
CA LEU A 502 4.54 -3.36 15.78
C LEU A 502 5.98 -3.91 15.83
N ALA A 503 6.90 -3.30 15.08
CA ALA A 503 8.33 -3.63 15.12
C ALA A 503 8.94 -3.48 16.53
N LYS A 504 8.66 -2.36 17.20
CA LYS A 504 9.15 -2.08 18.57
C LYS A 504 8.58 -3.08 19.56
N VAL A 505 7.28 -3.38 19.51
CA VAL A 505 6.63 -4.26 20.49
C VAL A 505 6.83 -5.75 20.21
N SER A 506 7.23 -6.15 19.00
CA SER A 506 7.60 -7.53 18.66
C SER A 506 9.06 -7.88 19.01
N ASN A 507 9.83 -6.91 19.52
CA ASN A 507 11.27 -7.03 19.82
C ASN A 507 12.10 -7.41 18.59
N ARG A 508 11.69 -6.97 17.39
CA ARG A 508 12.45 -7.15 16.16
C ARG A 508 13.50 -6.05 16.04
N GLN A 509 14.76 -6.43 15.82
CA GLN A 509 15.86 -5.52 15.49
C GLN A 509 15.67 -5.03 14.05
N VAL A 510 14.76 -4.08 13.86
CA VAL A 510 14.43 -3.54 12.55
C VAL A 510 15.38 -2.42 12.18
N SER A 511 16.33 -2.72 11.29
CA SER A 511 16.93 -1.71 10.43
C SER A 511 15.93 -1.42 9.31
N MET A 512 15.19 -0.31 9.43
CA MET A 512 14.21 0.13 8.45
C MET A 512 14.96 0.50 7.15
N GLN A 513 14.29 0.50 5.98
CA GLN A 513 14.96 0.83 4.71
C GLN A 513 15.70 2.18 4.73
N PHE A 514 15.18 3.14 5.49
CA PHE A 514 15.77 4.45 5.72
C PHE A 514 17.02 4.45 6.64
N ASP A 515 17.27 3.38 7.41
CA ASP A 515 18.47 3.13 8.22
C ASP A 515 19.59 2.39 7.47
N LYS A 516 19.29 1.86 6.29
CA LYS A 516 20.08 0.78 5.66
C LYS A 516 20.64 1.12 4.29
N ILE A 517 20.49 2.37 3.87
CA ILE A 517 21.32 2.90 2.80
C ILE A 517 22.64 3.26 3.47
N ASP A 518 23.73 2.65 3.01
CA ASP A 518 25.05 2.79 3.61
C ASP A 518 25.46 4.25 3.76
N ASN A 519 26.35 4.52 4.74
CA ASN A 519 26.89 5.86 4.98
C ASN A 519 27.26 6.52 3.65
N ASP A 520 26.51 7.58 3.30
CA ASP A 520 26.54 8.23 1.98
C ASP A 520 27.95 8.65 1.52
N THR A 521 28.89 8.77 2.46
CA THR A 521 30.31 8.95 2.20
C THR A 521 31.12 7.86 2.88
N VAL A 522 31.97 7.20 2.09
CA VAL A 522 32.96 6.24 2.54
C VAL A 522 34.26 7.00 2.78
N ILE A 523 34.73 6.97 4.01
CA ILE A 523 36.06 7.48 4.36
C ILE A 523 37.04 6.33 4.12
N GLU A 524 37.62 6.27 2.93
CA GLU A 524 38.67 5.30 2.64
C GLU A 524 40.00 5.83 3.17
N ARG A 525 40.65 5.03 4.00
CA ARG A 525 41.97 5.31 4.53
C ARG A 525 43.01 4.60 3.66
N THR A 526 43.72 5.37 2.83
CA THR A 526 44.91 4.88 2.12
C THR A 526 46.13 5.04 3.02
N ASP A 527 46.66 3.94 3.54
CA ASP A 527 47.90 3.91 4.34
C ASP A 527 49.15 4.04 3.45
N HIS A 528 49.99 5.04 3.74
CA HIS A 528 51.27 5.27 3.07
C HIS A 528 52.39 4.57 3.82
N SER A 529 52.76 3.38 3.35
CA SER A 529 53.94 2.67 3.87
C SER A 529 55.19 3.57 3.83
N GLN A 530 56.00 3.51 4.89
CA GLN A 530 57.26 4.24 4.98
C GLN A 530 58.44 3.35 4.62
N CYS A 531 59.53 3.94 4.14
CA CYS A 531 60.81 3.26 4.08
C CYS A 531 61.23 2.76 5.47
N ARG A 532 61.96 1.64 5.54
CA ARG A 532 62.52 1.15 6.81
C ARG A 532 63.76 0.28 6.61
N TRP A 533 64.54 0.15 7.67
CA TRP A 533 65.52 -0.91 7.80
C TRP A 533 64.81 -2.27 7.96
N THR A 534 65.26 -3.29 7.24
CA THR A 534 64.93 -4.69 7.54
C THR A 534 65.65 -5.16 8.79
N ASN A 535 65.22 -6.30 9.37
CA ASN A 535 66.04 -6.95 10.37
C ASN A 535 67.29 -7.56 9.69
N CYS A 536 68.32 -7.84 10.48
CA CYS A 536 69.59 -8.38 10.00
C CYS A 536 69.38 -9.65 9.17
N ALA A 537 70.01 -9.73 7.99
CA ALA A 537 69.89 -10.83 7.03
C ALA A 537 68.49 -11.07 6.42
N GLN A 538 67.48 -10.24 6.75
CA GLN A 538 66.20 -10.29 6.06
C GLN A 538 66.23 -9.46 4.77
N PRO A 539 65.73 -9.99 3.63
CA PRO A 539 65.61 -9.24 2.38
C PRO A 539 64.52 -8.16 2.48
N CYS A 540 64.49 -7.23 1.52
CA CYS A 540 63.36 -6.29 1.40
C CYS A 540 62.03 -7.05 1.25
N PRO A 541 60.91 -6.51 1.79
CA PRO A 541 59.59 -7.09 1.57
C PRO A 541 59.25 -7.24 0.08
N ALA A 542 58.37 -8.17 -0.26
CA ALA A 542 57.98 -8.40 -1.66
C ALA A 542 57.44 -7.12 -2.32
N GLY A 543 57.97 -6.78 -3.49
CA GLY A 543 57.64 -5.55 -4.22
C GLY A 543 58.32 -4.27 -3.72
N TRP A 544 59.05 -4.30 -2.60
CA TRP A 544 59.80 -3.14 -2.10
C TRP A 544 61.16 -3.04 -2.77
N SER A 545 61.61 -1.81 -2.99
CA SER A 545 62.92 -1.52 -3.58
C SER A 545 63.98 -1.31 -2.51
N MET A 546 65.09 -2.03 -2.62
CA MET A 546 66.29 -1.75 -1.84
C MET A 546 66.90 -0.43 -2.31
N ILE A 547 67.10 0.52 -1.38
CA ILE A 547 67.65 1.81 -1.72
C ILE A 547 69.14 1.67 -2.06
N LYS A 548 69.56 2.42 -3.09
CA LYS A 548 70.96 2.54 -3.47
C LYS A 548 71.51 3.86 -2.93
N ARG A 549 72.73 3.84 -2.41
CA ARG A 549 73.40 5.03 -1.88
C ARG A 549 73.73 6.03 -3.00
N ALA A 550 73.57 7.31 -2.69
CA ALA A 550 73.73 8.44 -3.60
C ALA A 550 74.87 9.40 -3.17
N ASP A 551 75.52 9.13 -2.04
CA ASP A 551 76.70 9.89 -1.59
C ASP A 551 77.93 9.62 -2.49
N LYS A 552 78.82 10.62 -2.60
CA LYS A 552 79.94 10.61 -3.55
C LYS A 552 81.22 10.09 -2.89
N TRP A 553 81.45 8.79 -2.94
CA TRP A 553 82.70 8.16 -2.49
C TRP A 553 83.61 7.68 -3.65
N LYS A 554 84.84 7.29 -3.31
CA LYS A 554 85.99 7.18 -4.25
C LYS A 554 85.96 6.04 -5.28
N THR A 555 84.94 5.21 -5.25
CA THR A 555 84.59 4.17 -6.24
C THR A 555 83.14 3.76 -5.97
N TYR A 556 82.50 3.12 -6.95
CA TYR A 556 81.15 2.53 -6.90
C TYR A 556 79.96 3.51 -7.02
N GLU A 557 79.26 3.44 -8.16
CA GLU A 557 77.90 3.99 -8.31
C GLU A 557 76.87 2.90 -7.96
N GLY A 558 75.95 3.18 -7.05
CA GLY A 558 74.74 2.38 -6.86
C GLY A 558 74.86 1.11 -6.00
N GLU A 559 75.77 1.09 -5.01
CA GLU A 559 75.74 0.09 -3.93
C GLU A 559 74.44 0.18 -3.11
N PRO A 560 73.93 -0.94 -2.55
CA PRO A 560 72.76 -0.93 -1.68
C PRO A 560 73.05 -0.27 -0.32
N MET A 561 72.03 0.41 0.23
CA MET A 561 72.05 1.06 1.53
C MET A 561 71.91 -0.01 2.63
N MET A 562 73.04 -0.52 3.11
CA MET A 562 73.13 -1.58 4.11
C MET A 562 73.70 -1.06 5.44
N ASP A 563 73.33 -1.73 6.53
CA ASP A 563 73.75 -1.45 7.90
C ASP A 563 74.15 -2.75 8.62
N SER A 564 75.38 -2.81 9.13
CA SER A 564 75.92 -3.95 9.91
C SER A 564 75.67 -3.80 11.41
N THR A 565 75.18 -2.63 11.85
CA THR A 565 75.09 -2.22 13.25
C THR A 565 74.28 -3.20 14.08
N PHE A 566 74.93 -3.75 15.12
CA PHE A 566 74.37 -4.75 16.04
C PHE A 566 73.83 -6.05 15.39
N CYS A 567 74.19 -6.33 14.13
CA CYS A 567 73.84 -7.59 13.44
C CYS A 567 74.73 -8.80 13.78
N LEU A 568 75.68 -8.66 14.72
CA LEU A 568 76.51 -9.73 15.29
C LEU A 568 77.19 -10.67 14.25
N GLY A 569 77.43 -10.19 13.03
CA GLY A 569 78.03 -10.96 11.93
C GLY A 569 77.10 -11.92 11.18
N VAL A 570 75.79 -11.91 11.47
CA VAL A 570 74.80 -12.77 10.78
C VAL A 570 74.41 -12.22 9.41
N GLY A 571 74.59 -10.92 9.19
CA GLY A 571 74.35 -10.26 7.91
C GLY A 571 74.26 -8.75 8.08
N TYR A 572 73.51 -8.12 7.19
CA TYR A 572 73.23 -6.68 7.20
C TYR A 572 71.71 -6.45 7.21
N ALA A 573 71.27 -5.37 7.85
CA ALA A 573 69.98 -4.75 7.59
C ALA A 573 70.03 -3.96 6.28
N SER A 574 68.95 -3.93 5.51
CA SER A 574 68.85 -3.15 4.26
C SER A 574 67.80 -2.05 4.41
N PHE A 575 68.07 -0.84 3.93
CA PHE A 575 67.05 0.21 3.87
C PHE A 575 66.19 0.02 2.61
N CYS A 576 64.91 -0.27 2.81
CA CYS A 576 63.96 -0.62 1.74
C CYS A 576 62.78 0.36 1.75
N CYS A 577 62.30 0.72 0.56
CA CYS A 577 61.14 1.61 0.38
C CYS A 577 60.03 0.90 -0.43
N PRO A 578 58.75 1.24 -0.17
CA PRO A 578 57.62 0.66 -0.91
C PRO A 578 57.58 1.13 -2.37
N PRO A 579 56.91 0.37 -3.26
CA PRO A 579 56.87 0.67 -4.70
C PRO A 579 56.01 1.89 -5.08
N THR A 580 55.19 2.41 -4.18
CA THR A 580 54.18 3.45 -4.44
C THR A 580 54.73 4.89 -4.34
N SER A 581 56.01 5.07 -4.00
CA SER A 581 56.65 6.37 -3.81
C SER A 581 57.95 6.44 -4.63
N PRO A 582 58.32 7.60 -5.22
CA PRO A 582 59.66 7.79 -5.77
C PRO A 582 60.71 7.52 -4.68
N LEU A 583 61.82 6.89 -5.08
CA LEU A 583 62.86 6.49 -4.12
C LEU A 583 63.62 7.72 -3.59
N PRO A 584 63.77 7.88 -2.26
CA PRO A 584 64.55 8.97 -1.69
C PRO A 584 66.03 8.87 -2.04
N LYS A 585 66.69 10.03 -2.12
CA LYS A 585 68.16 10.08 -2.22
C LYS A 585 68.73 9.88 -0.82
N CYS A 586 69.26 8.69 -0.58
CA CYS A 586 69.89 8.33 0.68
C CYS A 586 71.40 8.09 0.52
N GLY A 587 72.18 8.27 1.58
CA GLY A 587 73.61 7.98 1.59
C GLY A 587 74.19 7.92 3.00
N TRP A 588 75.40 7.36 3.11
CA TRP A 588 76.18 7.39 4.35
C TRP A 588 77.16 8.56 4.30
N TYR A 589 76.92 9.58 5.11
CA TYR A 589 77.72 10.80 5.09
C TYR A 589 78.95 10.66 6.00
N GLY A 590 80.14 10.91 5.43
CA GLY A 590 81.44 10.61 6.07
C GLY A 590 81.91 9.15 5.94
N TYR A 591 81.42 8.40 4.94
CA TYR A 591 81.64 6.95 4.85
C TYR A 591 83.09 6.52 4.61
N ASN A 592 83.61 5.67 5.49
CA ASN A 592 84.92 5.00 5.41
C ASN A 592 86.11 5.94 5.13
N ASP A 593 86.02 7.22 5.52
CA ASP A 593 87.07 8.22 5.33
C ASP A 593 88.05 8.34 6.52
N GLY A 594 87.77 7.62 7.62
CA GLY A 594 88.54 7.64 8.86
C GLY A 594 88.41 8.95 9.67
N LYS A 595 87.53 9.86 9.27
CA LYS A 595 87.28 11.18 9.90
C LYS A 595 85.78 11.48 9.95
N CYS A 596 84.99 10.47 10.26
CA CYS A 596 83.54 10.51 10.24
C CYS A 596 82.98 11.74 10.95
N LYS A 597 82.16 12.52 10.24
CA LYS A 597 81.44 13.67 10.78
C LYS A 597 79.98 13.27 11.01
N ALA A 598 79.54 13.35 12.25
CA ALA A 598 78.15 13.16 12.62
C ALA A 598 77.23 14.25 12.05
N GLY A 599 75.99 13.87 11.72
CA GLY A 599 74.94 14.76 11.23
C GLY A 599 74.73 14.67 9.72
N CYS A 600 73.56 15.15 9.27
CA CYS A 600 73.17 15.17 7.87
C CYS A 600 73.43 16.55 7.22
N GLU A 601 73.45 16.59 5.88
CA GLU A 601 73.45 17.85 5.13
C GLU A 601 72.10 18.57 5.24
N ASP A 602 72.09 19.89 5.06
CA ASP A 602 70.88 20.71 5.16
C ASP A 602 69.78 20.20 4.23
N GLY A 603 68.62 19.87 4.81
CA GLY A 603 67.48 19.30 4.08
C GLY A 603 67.43 17.76 4.03
N MET A 604 68.36 17.05 4.67
CA MET A 604 68.29 15.59 4.84
C MET A 604 68.03 15.15 6.28
N LEU A 605 67.42 13.98 6.43
CA LEU A 605 66.98 13.42 7.71
C LEU A 605 67.84 12.22 8.13
N GLU A 606 68.23 12.17 9.41
CA GLU A 606 68.98 11.05 9.99
C GLU A 606 68.05 9.84 10.23
N ILE A 607 68.30 8.74 9.52
CA ILE A 607 67.54 7.47 9.59
C ILE A 607 68.33 6.32 10.25
N GLY A 608 69.59 6.54 10.59
CA GLY A 608 70.50 5.52 11.11
C GLY A 608 71.89 6.08 11.38
N SER A 609 72.72 5.34 12.12
CA SER A 609 74.13 5.69 12.32
C SER A 609 75.02 4.46 12.47
N THR A 610 76.24 4.52 11.91
CA THR A 610 77.27 3.47 12.04
C THR A 610 78.64 4.06 12.39
N ASN A 611 79.51 3.26 12.98
CA ASN A 611 80.92 3.59 13.25
C ASN A 611 81.89 2.76 12.39
N GLU A 612 81.36 1.98 11.43
CA GLU A 612 82.16 1.20 10.49
C GLU A 612 83.08 2.13 9.68
N GLY A 613 84.39 1.89 9.73
CA GLY A 613 85.40 2.73 9.06
C GLY A 613 85.74 4.08 9.73
N CYS A 614 85.24 4.34 10.95
CA CYS A 614 85.62 5.51 11.75
C CYS A 614 86.85 5.23 12.64
N GLN A 615 87.56 6.28 13.09
CA GLN A 615 88.66 6.13 14.05
C GLN A 615 88.12 6.01 15.48
N PHE A 616 88.35 4.86 16.12
CA PHE A 616 87.90 4.58 17.48
C PHE A 616 88.48 5.52 18.55
N ASP A 617 89.62 6.15 18.27
CA ASP A 617 90.38 6.97 19.23
C ASP A 617 89.84 8.41 19.37
N VAL A 618 88.90 8.82 18.51
CA VAL A 618 88.28 10.16 18.57
C VAL A 618 86.84 10.02 19.10
N PRO A 619 86.51 10.63 20.26
CA PRO A 619 85.16 10.57 20.81
C PRO A 619 84.11 11.06 19.82
N GLN A 620 82.97 10.36 19.77
CA GLN A 620 81.76 10.75 19.05
C GLN A 620 81.88 10.79 17.50
N GLN A 621 82.91 10.18 16.91
CA GLN A 621 82.93 9.92 15.47
C GLN A 621 81.99 8.77 15.08
N TYR A 622 80.96 9.09 14.31
CA TYR A 622 80.08 8.15 13.62
C TYR A 622 79.60 8.78 12.30
N GLN A 623 79.08 7.94 11.41
CA GLN A 623 78.49 8.33 10.13
C GLN A 623 76.97 8.32 10.27
N SER A 624 76.30 9.35 9.74
CA SER A 624 74.84 9.38 9.66
C SER A 624 74.38 8.78 8.33
N ALA A 625 73.46 7.83 8.39
CA ALA A 625 72.64 7.46 7.25
C ALA A 625 71.58 8.56 7.10
N CYS A 626 71.63 9.27 5.97
CA CYS A 626 70.78 10.42 5.71
C CYS A 626 69.95 10.18 4.45
N CYS A 627 68.69 10.62 4.44
CA CYS A 627 67.79 10.55 3.29
C CYS A 627 67.11 11.89 3.01
N SER A 628 66.85 12.20 1.75
CA SER A 628 65.98 13.32 1.37
C SER A 628 64.51 13.02 1.71
N PRO A 629 63.79 13.92 2.40
CA PRO A 629 62.34 13.82 2.56
C PRO A 629 61.57 14.25 1.31
N THR A 630 62.25 14.83 0.32
CA THR A 630 61.65 15.34 -0.92
C THR A 630 62.28 14.71 -2.16
N ASP A 631 61.55 14.78 -3.27
CA ASP A 631 62.05 14.51 -4.61
C ASP A 631 62.93 15.65 -5.17
N ASP A 632 63.40 15.47 -6.41
CA ASP A 632 64.27 16.43 -7.11
C ASP A 632 63.59 17.77 -7.47
N ASN A 633 62.27 17.86 -7.32
CA ASN A 633 61.47 19.07 -7.51
C ASN A 633 61.09 19.73 -6.17
N GLY A 634 61.52 19.18 -5.03
CA GLY A 634 61.18 19.67 -3.70
C GLY A 634 59.81 19.22 -3.17
N LYS A 635 59.16 18.23 -3.80
CA LYS A 635 57.88 17.66 -3.31
C LYS A 635 58.13 16.59 -2.25
N GLU A 636 57.40 16.62 -1.13
CA GLU A 636 57.49 15.60 -0.07
C GLU A 636 57.23 14.19 -0.61
N LEU A 637 58.10 13.25 -0.23
CA LEU A 637 57.99 11.82 -0.54
C LEU A 637 57.15 11.14 0.53
N SER A 638 56.03 10.52 0.13
CA SER A 638 55.15 9.79 1.06
C SER A 638 55.90 8.73 1.86
N SER A 639 56.85 8.01 1.25
CA SER A 639 57.65 6.99 1.92
C SER A 639 58.65 7.50 2.96
N MET A 640 58.85 8.81 3.06
CA MET A 640 59.75 9.46 4.04
C MET A 640 59.03 10.43 4.97
N ALA A 641 57.71 10.59 4.84
CA ALA A 641 56.96 11.64 5.50
C ALA A 641 56.95 11.52 7.03
N LEU A 642 56.91 10.31 7.60
CA LEU A 642 57.00 10.15 9.06
C LEU A 642 58.35 10.58 9.61
N TYR A 643 59.45 10.22 8.94
CA TYR A 643 60.78 10.73 9.34
C TYR A 643 60.83 12.26 9.29
N ASN A 644 60.13 12.91 8.36
CA ASN A 644 60.08 14.37 8.25
C ASN A 644 59.33 15.05 9.41
N THR A 645 58.38 14.34 10.03
CA THR A 645 57.70 14.82 11.26
C THR A 645 58.57 14.76 12.51
N CYS A 646 59.76 14.16 12.45
CA CYS A 646 60.65 13.96 13.60
C CYS A 646 62.07 14.55 13.38
N GLU A 647 62.80 14.76 14.47
CA GLU A 647 64.21 15.18 14.47
C GLU A 647 64.91 14.67 15.74
N TRP A 648 66.22 14.46 15.66
CA TRP A 648 67.02 14.17 16.85
C TRP A 648 67.55 15.47 17.46
N SER A 649 67.47 15.59 18.79
CA SER A 649 67.89 16.80 19.52
C SER A 649 69.40 17.06 19.43
N GLU A 650 69.76 18.33 19.27
CA GLU A 650 71.12 18.86 19.41
C GLU A 650 71.30 19.60 20.75
N PRO A 651 72.53 19.68 21.33
CA PRO A 651 73.82 19.27 20.77
C PRO A 651 74.26 17.84 21.12
N LEU A 652 74.93 17.17 20.18
CA LEU A 652 75.50 15.81 20.32
C LEU A 652 76.49 15.56 21.48
N VAL A 653 77.07 16.60 22.08
CA VAL A 653 78.08 16.43 23.14
C VAL A 653 77.45 16.27 24.52
N LEU A 654 76.32 16.96 24.77
CA LEU A 654 75.59 17.00 26.04
C LEU A 654 74.12 16.68 25.78
N CYS A 655 73.84 15.46 25.31
CA CYS A 655 72.54 15.12 24.72
C CYS A 655 71.33 15.32 25.67
N ASP A 656 71.52 15.17 26.98
CA ASP A 656 70.49 15.45 28.00
C ASP A 656 70.04 16.93 28.01
N ASP A 657 70.94 17.87 27.68
CA ASP A 657 70.63 19.30 27.54
C ASP A 657 69.88 19.62 26.22
N GLY A 658 69.87 18.66 25.28
CA GLY A 658 69.14 18.77 24.03
C GLY A 658 67.64 18.94 24.24
N LYS A 659 67.04 19.84 23.47
CA LYS A 659 65.61 20.18 23.56
C LYS A 659 64.94 20.02 22.22
N CYS A 660 63.71 19.49 22.25
CA CYS A 660 62.81 19.49 21.13
C CYS A 660 62.50 20.92 20.68
N SER A 661 62.33 21.13 19.37
CA SER A 661 62.29 22.47 18.77
C SER A 661 61.12 22.66 17.80
N GLY A 662 60.68 23.90 17.62
CA GLY A 662 59.62 24.26 16.66
C GLY A 662 58.31 23.52 16.92
N THR A 663 57.77 22.87 15.89
CA THR A 663 56.53 22.08 15.94
C THR A 663 56.76 20.61 16.30
N LYS A 664 58.01 20.18 16.48
CA LYS A 664 58.39 18.81 16.86
C LYS A 664 58.68 18.77 18.35
N ASP A 665 57.71 19.16 19.18
CA ASP A 665 57.92 19.45 20.60
C ASP A 665 57.87 18.20 21.52
N THR A 666 57.38 17.07 21.00
CA THR A 666 57.05 15.89 21.79
C THR A 666 58.17 14.84 21.69
N VAL A 667 58.75 14.44 22.83
CA VAL A 667 59.76 13.37 22.87
C VAL A 667 59.09 12.02 22.62
N LEU A 668 59.45 11.35 21.52
CA LEU A 668 59.02 9.98 21.19
C LEU A 668 59.87 8.94 21.94
N VAL A 669 61.19 9.14 22.01
CA VAL A 669 62.12 8.25 22.72
C VAL A 669 63.40 8.97 23.13
N GLU A 670 63.99 8.52 24.23
CA GLU A 670 65.35 8.89 24.65
C GLU A 670 66.28 7.68 24.54
N SER A 671 67.38 7.82 23.79
CA SER A 671 68.33 6.71 23.55
C SER A 671 69.79 7.09 23.80
N SER A 672 70.55 6.18 24.41
CA SER A 672 72.01 6.31 24.59
C SER A 672 72.83 5.99 23.32
N ARG A 673 72.21 5.36 22.30
CA ARG A 673 72.79 5.02 20.99
C ARG A 673 72.11 5.71 19.81
N GLY A 674 71.11 6.56 20.07
CA GLY A 674 70.36 7.29 19.06
C GLY A 674 69.73 6.39 17.99
N SER A 675 69.96 6.75 16.73
CA SER A 675 69.48 6.07 15.53
C SER A 675 70.23 4.76 15.19
N GLY A 676 71.30 4.43 15.93
CA GLY A 676 72.32 3.46 15.51
C GLY A 676 73.38 3.27 16.57
N VAL A 677 74.50 4.00 16.45
CA VAL A 677 75.63 3.92 17.41
C VAL A 677 76.02 5.26 18.04
N THR A 678 75.20 6.31 17.87
CA THR A 678 75.40 7.67 18.42
C THR A 678 75.71 7.65 19.92
N HIS A 679 76.97 7.78 20.32
CA HIS A 679 77.35 7.64 21.73
C HIS A 679 77.38 8.97 22.50
N CYS A 680 76.30 9.25 23.21
CA CYS A 680 76.17 10.40 24.10
C CYS A 680 76.79 10.10 25.49
N SER A 681 77.83 10.83 25.90
CA SER A 681 78.38 10.69 27.26
C SER A 681 79.13 11.94 27.74
N ALA A 682 78.83 12.41 28.95
CA ALA A 682 79.61 13.42 29.65
C ALA A 682 80.46 12.80 30.76
N TRP A 683 81.50 13.53 31.16
CA TRP A 683 82.35 13.21 32.31
C TRP A 683 82.05 14.18 33.45
N ASN A 684 81.44 13.69 34.53
CA ASN A 684 81.26 14.47 35.76
C ASN A 684 82.08 13.82 36.87
N ASN A 685 82.85 14.62 37.61
CA ASN A 685 83.66 14.19 38.76
C ASN A 685 84.59 12.97 38.52
N GLY A 686 84.97 12.69 37.27
CA GLY A 686 85.82 11.55 36.90
C GLY A 686 85.07 10.26 36.55
N GLU A 687 83.74 10.24 36.64
CA GLU A 687 82.89 9.15 36.18
C GLU A 687 82.22 9.50 34.84
N ARG A 688 82.04 8.49 33.98
CA ARG A 688 81.41 8.64 32.66
C ARG A 688 79.92 8.33 32.77
N HIS A 689 79.09 9.35 32.66
CA HIS A 689 77.64 9.19 32.61
C HIS A 689 77.18 9.01 31.16
N GLN A 690 76.36 7.99 30.90
CA GLN A 690 75.65 7.86 29.63
C GLN A 690 74.53 8.90 29.59
N HIS A 691 74.56 9.75 28.58
CA HIS A 691 73.49 10.70 28.28
C HIS A 691 72.57 10.08 27.22
N LYS A 692 71.35 10.58 27.07
CA LYS A 692 70.39 10.11 26.07
C LYS A 692 70.00 11.23 25.10
N ARG A 693 70.14 10.99 23.79
CA ARG A 693 69.62 11.88 22.74
C ARG A 693 68.11 11.69 22.66
N LYS A 694 67.37 12.77 22.48
CA LYS A 694 65.91 12.76 22.39
C LYS A 694 65.52 12.73 20.92
N TYR A 695 64.64 11.82 20.53
CA TYR A 695 63.96 11.88 19.24
C TYR A 695 62.63 12.60 19.45
N CYS A 696 62.49 13.73 18.79
CA CYS A 696 61.41 14.70 18.97
C CYS A 696 60.52 14.69 17.73
N CYS A 697 59.20 14.61 17.90
CA CYS A 697 58.24 14.47 16.81
C CYS A 697 57.06 15.45 16.96
N ASP A 698 56.42 15.79 15.84
CA ASP A 698 55.14 16.50 15.79
C ASP A 698 53.98 15.54 16.11
N ALA A 699 53.66 15.39 17.39
CA ALA A 699 52.57 14.52 17.85
C ALA A 699 51.16 15.11 17.62
N SER A 700 51.04 16.34 17.08
CA SER A 700 49.75 16.98 16.84
C SER A 700 48.99 16.39 15.64
N ARG A 701 49.71 15.73 14.72
CA ARG A 701 49.16 15.15 13.49
C ARG A 701 48.56 13.77 13.74
N LYS A 702 47.23 13.66 13.60
CA LYS A 702 46.52 12.39 13.76
C LYS A 702 46.90 11.33 12.72
N ASN A 703 47.19 11.76 11.49
CA ASN A 703 47.38 10.90 10.32
C ASN A 703 48.83 10.84 9.79
N LYS A 704 49.80 11.42 10.52
CA LYS A 704 51.24 11.37 10.20
C LYS A 704 52.05 11.34 11.49
N LYS A 705 52.16 10.18 12.14
CA LYS A 705 52.90 9.99 13.40
C LYS A 705 53.42 8.55 13.55
N PHE A 706 54.44 8.38 14.38
CA PHE A 706 54.78 7.09 14.97
C PHE A 706 53.90 6.84 16.20
N GLU A 707 53.38 5.63 16.34
CA GLU A 707 52.59 5.22 17.51
C GLU A 707 52.83 3.75 17.90
N ASN A 708 52.19 3.29 18.99
CA ASN A 708 52.37 1.96 19.58
C ASN A 708 53.85 1.59 19.81
N CYS A 709 54.68 2.58 20.12
CA CYS A 709 56.12 2.40 20.17
C CYS A 709 56.59 1.68 21.45
N GLU A 710 57.33 0.59 21.29
CA GLU A 710 57.94 -0.14 22.42
C GLU A 710 59.38 -0.61 22.14
N TRP A 711 60.10 -0.98 23.20
CA TRP A 711 61.47 -1.48 23.11
C TRP A 711 61.48 -3.01 23.04
N HIS A 712 61.96 -3.56 21.93
CA HIS A 712 62.15 -5.00 21.74
C HIS A 712 63.60 -5.40 21.95
N ASP A 713 63.81 -6.45 22.75
CA ASP A 713 65.12 -7.01 23.04
C ASP A 713 65.52 -8.07 21.98
N GLY A 714 64.61 -8.44 21.07
CA GLY A 714 64.87 -9.28 19.90
C GLY A 714 63.60 -9.92 19.33
N SER A 715 63.38 -9.78 18.03
CA SER A 715 62.12 -10.15 17.35
C SER A 715 62.33 -10.93 16.04
N ASP A 716 63.50 -11.51 15.82
CA ASP A 716 63.83 -12.16 14.54
C ASP A 716 63.33 -13.62 14.48
N LEU A 717 62.63 -13.96 13.40
CA LEU A 717 62.02 -15.28 13.15
C LEU A 717 63.04 -16.42 13.03
N ILE A 718 64.31 -16.08 12.78
CA ILE A 718 65.39 -17.04 12.49
C ILE A 718 66.12 -17.51 13.76
N HIS A 719 66.14 -16.69 14.82
CA HIS A 719 66.93 -16.92 16.03
C HIS A 719 66.17 -16.55 17.32
N PRO A 720 65.44 -17.51 17.95
CA PRO A 720 64.80 -17.26 19.23
C PRO A 720 65.83 -16.93 20.31
N VAL A 721 65.51 -15.94 21.16
CA VAL A 721 66.39 -15.45 22.23
C VAL A 721 66.54 -16.51 23.32
N THR A 722 67.63 -17.28 23.28
CA THR A 722 67.89 -18.42 24.18
C THR A 722 68.82 -18.11 25.36
N SER A 723 69.18 -16.84 25.58
CA SER A 723 69.94 -16.42 26.77
C SER A 723 69.66 -14.96 27.14
N ASP A 724 69.50 -14.69 28.44
CA ASP A 724 68.99 -13.43 29.00
C ASP A 724 69.89 -12.18 28.82
N MET A 725 70.93 -12.26 27.97
CA MET A 725 71.98 -11.23 27.85
C MET A 725 72.41 -10.86 26.41
N ARG A 726 71.78 -11.42 25.36
CA ARG A 726 72.04 -11.05 23.95
C ARG A 726 70.78 -10.50 23.30
N CYS A 727 70.81 -9.22 22.94
CA CYS A 727 69.72 -8.56 22.25
C CYS A 727 69.96 -8.46 20.73
N TRP A 728 68.88 -8.47 19.95
CA TRP A 728 68.91 -8.24 18.50
C TRP A 728 68.16 -6.95 18.17
N SER A 729 68.77 -6.10 17.35
CA SER A 729 68.26 -4.78 16.97
C SER A 729 67.20 -4.83 15.86
N GLY A 730 66.36 -5.86 15.88
CA GLY A 730 65.25 -6.06 14.95
C GLY A 730 63.92 -5.61 15.53
N CYS A 731 62.96 -5.33 14.65
CA CYS A 731 61.58 -5.04 14.99
C CYS A 731 60.62 -6.15 14.54
N PRO A 732 59.44 -6.29 15.17
CA PRO A 732 58.37 -7.15 14.69
C PRO A 732 57.98 -6.83 13.24
N ASP A 733 57.49 -7.84 12.52
CA ASP A 733 57.01 -7.69 11.14
C ASP A 733 55.98 -6.57 11.03
N GLY A 734 56.26 -5.56 10.21
CA GLY A 734 55.39 -4.39 10.01
C GLY A 734 55.90 -3.11 10.68
N GLN A 735 56.67 -3.21 11.75
CA GLN A 735 57.13 -2.04 12.51
C GLN A 735 58.39 -1.38 11.96
N ILE A 736 58.63 -0.13 12.37
CA ILE A 736 59.75 0.70 11.95
C ILE A 736 60.72 0.88 13.12
N ARG A 737 61.98 0.51 12.92
CA ARG A 737 63.09 0.77 13.84
C ARG A 737 63.43 2.27 13.83
N VAL A 738 63.12 3.00 14.90
CA VAL A 738 63.40 4.44 15.02
C VAL A 738 64.61 4.75 15.90
N ALA A 739 64.93 3.87 16.86
CA ALA A 739 66.10 4.00 17.72
C ALA A 739 66.68 2.64 18.12
N MET A 740 67.93 2.62 18.59
CA MET A 740 68.58 1.45 19.21
C MET A 740 69.20 1.86 20.54
N ASN A 741 69.43 0.92 21.45
CA ASN A 741 70.07 1.18 22.74
C ASN A 741 70.78 -0.10 23.25
N ASP A 742 71.89 0.04 23.98
CA ASP A 742 72.64 -1.08 24.57
C ASP A 742 72.61 -1.09 26.11
N ASP A 743 71.69 -0.33 26.72
CA ASP A 743 71.49 -0.32 28.17
C ASP A 743 70.76 -1.58 28.70
N GLY A 744 70.98 -1.87 29.98
CA GLY A 744 70.30 -2.96 30.69
C GLY A 744 70.79 -4.36 30.33
N LYS A 745 69.94 -5.15 29.67
CA LYS A 745 70.15 -6.60 29.47
C LYS A 745 71.05 -6.94 28.26
N CYS A 746 71.49 -5.97 27.46
CA CYS A 746 72.13 -6.22 26.16
C CYS A 746 73.67 -6.25 26.24
N LEU A 747 74.24 -7.20 26.99
CA LEU A 747 75.64 -7.12 27.48
C LEU A 747 76.74 -7.65 26.54
N TYR A 748 76.40 -8.24 25.38
CA TYR A 748 77.37 -8.88 24.48
C TYR A 748 77.41 -8.28 23.06
N GLY A 749 77.44 -6.96 22.94
CA GLY A 749 77.65 -6.26 21.67
C GLY A 749 76.45 -6.29 20.71
N GLY A 750 75.26 -6.53 21.24
CA GLY A 750 73.98 -6.33 20.55
C GLY A 750 73.18 -5.20 21.21
N ALA A 751 72.08 -4.79 20.59
CA ALA A 751 71.22 -3.71 21.09
C ALA A 751 69.75 -4.10 21.03
N ARG A 752 68.94 -3.50 21.92
CA ARG A 752 67.47 -3.49 21.81
C ARG A 752 67.04 -2.41 20.82
N ALA A 753 65.97 -2.64 20.08
CA ALA A 753 65.40 -1.69 19.12
C ALA A 753 64.14 -1.02 19.68
N TYR A 754 63.96 0.27 19.45
CA TYR A 754 62.69 0.95 19.65
C TYR A 754 61.92 0.89 18.34
N CYS A 755 60.79 0.21 18.36
CA CYS A 755 59.98 -0.12 17.19
C CYS A 755 58.63 0.55 17.33
N CYS A 756 58.17 1.16 16.25
CA CYS A 756 56.91 1.89 16.20
C CYS A 756 56.06 1.40 15.02
N ASP A 757 54.74 1.49 15.19
CA ASP A 757 53.83 1.48 14.05
C ASP A 757 53.94 2.83 13.33
N GLY A 758 54.01 2.78 12.00
CA GLY A 758 54.07 3.96 11.15
C GLY A 758 52.68 4.34 10.64
N THR A 759 52.04 5.32 11.28
CA THR A 759 50.72 5.82 10.87
C THR A 759 50.88 7.07 10.00
N ASP A 760 51.13 6.87 8.71
CA ASP A 760 50.92 7.85 7.64
C ASP A 760 49.75 7.39 6.79
N TYR A 761 48.70 8.19 6.68
CA TYR A 761 47.56 7.88 5.83
C TYR A 761 46.88 9.13 5.27
N THR A 762 46.24 8.96 4.12
CA THR A 762 45.27 9.92 3.58
C THR A 762 43.87 9.32 3.68
N GLU A 763 42.98 10.02 4.38
CA GLU A 763 41.54 9.78 4.30
C GLU A 763 41.01 10.46 3.03
N THR A 764 40.53 9.66 2.09
CA THR A 764 39.80 10.10 0.90
C THR A 764 38.32 9.83 1.12
N GLU A 765 37.57 10.88 1.48
CA GLU A 765 36.11 10.84 1.50
C GLU A 765 35.61 10.76 0.04
N HIS A 766 35.07 9.61 -0.34
CA HIS A 766 34.36 9.42 -1.60
C HIS A 766 32.90 9.06 -1.34
N LEU A 767 32.05 9.20 -2.36
CA LEU A 767 30.68 8.70 -2.30
C LEU A 767 30.72 7.17 -2.15
N SER A 768 29.78 6.56 -1.43
CA SER A 768 29.67 5.09 -1.42
C SER A 768 29.56 4.56 -2.85
N ASP A 769 30.02 3.31 -3.09
CA ASP A 769 30.00 2.67 -4.43
C ASP A 769 28.66 2.84 -5.14
N GLU A 770 27.56 2.79 -4.39
CA GLU A 770 26.19 2.93 -4.88
C GLU A 770 25.84 4.37 -5.31
N LEU A 771 26.33 5.39 -4.60
CA LEU A 771 26.17 6.81 -4.97
C LEU A 771 27.13 7.23 -6.08
N GLN A 772 28.36 6.68 -6.09
CA GLN A 772 29.30 6.86 -7.19
C GLN A 772 28.76 6.23 -8.47
N GLN A 773 28.22 5.00 -8.39
CA GLN A 773 27.53 4.36 -9.51
C GLN A 773 26.36 5.22 -10.02
N PHE A 774 25.50 5.74 -9.14
CA PHE A 774 24.40 6.62 -9.56
C PHE A 774 24.92 7.88 -10.27
N GLN A 775 26.00 8.50 -9.77
CA GLN A 775 26.61 9.66 -10.39
C GLN A 775 27.22 9.34 -11.77
N ASP A 776 27.99 8.26 -11.87
CA ASP A 776 28.66 7.85 -13.10
C ASP A 776 27.66 7.47 -14.20
N GLU A 777 26.61 6.73 -13.84
CA GLU A 777 25.55 6.31 -14.77
C GLU A 777 24.69 7.48 -15.25
N LEU A 778 24.42 8.44 -14.37
CA LEU A 778 23.70 9.65 -14.76
C LEU A 778 24.55 10.57 -15.63
N SER A 779 25.85 10.69 -15.31
CA SER A 779 26.80 11.47 -16.11
C SER A 779 27.02 10.85 -17.50
N ASP A 780 27.15 9.52 -17.58
CA ASP A 780 27.23 8.78 -18.84
C ASP A 780 25.96 8.94 -19.68
N TRP A 781 24.78 8.78 -19.08
CA TRP A 781 23.50 9.03 -19.76
C TRP A 781 23.38 10.47 -20.29
N ILE A 782 23.82 11.51 -19.55
CA ILE A 782 23.78 12.90 -20.02
C ILE A 782 24.84 13.20 -21.10
N THR A 783 26.02 12.58 -21.04
CA THR A 783 27.15 12.93 -21.91
C THR A 783 27.27 12.06 -23.17
N ASN A 784 26.84 10.81 -23.11
CA ASN A 784 27.05 9.79 -24.15
C ASN A 784 25.75 9.23 -24.76
N ALA A 785 24.56 9.78 -24.44
CA ALA A 785 23.30 9.38 -25.07
C ALA A 785 23.29 9.57 -26.59
N LYS A 786 23.69 8.52 -27.31
CA LYS A 786 23.53 8.37 -28.76
C LYS A 786 22.88 7.03 -29.07
N CYS A 787 21.66 7.08 -29.59
CA CYS A 787 21.12 5.93 -30.32
C CYS A 787 21.91 5.78 -31.63
N GLU A 788 22.66 4.68 -31.79
CA GLU A 788 23.39 4.40 -33.04
C GLU A 788 22.40 4.03 -34.17
N LEU A 789 22.07 5.04 -34.97
CA LEU A 789 21.18 4.93 -36.14
C LEU A 789 21.91 4.38 -37.37
N HIS A 790 21.57 3.15 -37.79
CA HIS A 790 21.89 2.66 -39.13
C HIS A 790 20.65 2.35 -39.99
N LEU A 791 20.15 3.43 -40.61
CA LEU A 791 19.77 3.54 -42.04
C LEU A 791 18.48 2.87 -42.60
N THR A 792 17.52 3.75 -42.90
CA THR A 792 16.80 3.89 -44.19
C THR A 792 15.86 2.78 -44.70
N LYS A 793 14.54 2.99 -44.55
CA LYS A 793 13.65 3.55 -45.60
C LYS A 793 12.20 3.70 -45.10
N ARG A 794 11.46 4.69 -45.63
CA ARG A 794 10.01 4.85 -45.40
C ARG A 794 9.20 3.95 -46.35
N SER A 795 8.35 3.10 -45.80
CA SER A 795 7.22 2.47 -46.50
C SER A 795 6.09 2.20 -45.50
N GLY A 796 4.89 2.72 -45.79
CA GLY A 796 3.77 2.69 -44.85
C GLY A 796 3.06 1.34 -44.78
N GLY A 797 3.32 0.60 -43.71
CA GLY A 797 2.55 -0.56 -43.28
C GLY A 797 2.80 -0.81 -41.81
N LEU A 798 1.74 -0.86 -41.00
CA LEU A 798 1.84 -1.22 -39.58
C LEU A 798 1.87 -2.75 -39.44
N GLU A 799 3.06 -3.33 -39.59
CA GLU A 799 3.37 -4.60 -38.91
C GLU A 799 3.81 -4.29 -37.47
N VAL A 800 3.37 -5.12 -36.52
CA VAL A 800 3.82 -5.07 -35.13
C VAL A 800 5.22 -5.68 -35.03
N ARG A 801 6.16 -4.89 -34.48
CA ARG A 801 7.45 -5.29 -33.88
C ARG A 801 7.80 -4.19 -32.87
N GLU A 802 8.00 -4.43 -31.56
CA GLU A 802 8.83 -5.47 -30.92
C GLU A 802 10.14 -5.59 -31.70
N ASP A 803 11.11 -4.71 -31.49
CA ASP A 803 11.84 -4.63 -30.21
C ASP A 803 12.05 -3.21 -29.63
N LEU A 804 12.27 -3.15 -28.32
CA LEU A 804 12.54 -1.93 -27.56
C LEU A 804 13.85 -1.26 -27.98
N CYS A 805 13.85 0.08 -28.01
CA CYS A 805 15.06 0.79 -27.57
C CYS A 805 15.27 0.43 -26.09
N GLU A 806 16.22 -0.44 -25.78
CA GLU A 806 16.85 -0.42 -24.45
C GLU A 806 17.56 0.93 -24.31
N ILE A 807 16.82 1.91 -23.83
CA ILE A 807 17.36 3.22 -23.47
C ILE A 807 18.31 2.97 -22.30
N VAL A 808 19.57 3.38 -22.47
CA VAL A 808 20.74 3.03 -21.64
C VAL A 808 20.68 3.66 -20.22
N ALA A 809 19.50 4.12 -19.80
CA ALA A 809 19.16 4.27 -18.40
C ALA A 809 19.17 2.89 -17.73
N LYS A 810 20.36 2.48 -17.26
CA LYS A 810 20.53 1.24 -16.49
C LYS A 810 19.48 1.17 -15.37
N HIS A 811 19.00 -0.04 -15.09
CA HIS A 811 17.95 -0.30 -14.10
C HIS A 811 18.25 0.34 -12.72
N SER A 812 19.52 0.40 -12.33
CA SER A 812 20.05 1.12 -11.16
C SER A 812 19.69 2.61 -11.16
N LEU A 813 19.95 3.32 -12.26
CA LEU A 813 19.66 4.75 -12.43
C LEU A 813 18.16 5.05 -12.25
N VAL A 814 17.32 4.24 -12.91
CA VAL A 814 15.84 4.40 -12.85
C VAL A 814 15.31 4.17 -11.43
N VAL A 815 15.79 3.12 -10.75
CA VAL A 815 15.42 2.82 -9.35
C VAL A 815 15.86 3.91 -8.37
N LYS A 816 17.04 4.52 -8.58
CA LYS A 816 17.53 5.61 -7.73
C LYS A 816 16.77 6.93 -7.95
N LEU A 817 16.35 7.21 -9.18
CA LEU A 817 15.40 8.30 -9.47
C LEU A 817 14.01 8.05 -8.89
N ALA A 818 13.51 6.83 -8.97
CA ALA A 818 12.27 6.43 -8.31
C ALA A 818 12.32 6.66 -6.79
N ALA A 819 13.43 6.28 -6.14
CA ALA A 819 13.67 6.54 -4.73
C ALA A 819 13.74 8.04 -4.40
N LEU A 820 14.34 8.86 -5.27
CA LEU A 820 14.37 10.32 -5.13
C LEU A 820 12.97 10.93 -5.17
N PHE A 821 12.09 10.48 -6.07
CA PHE A 821 10.70 10.97 -6.12
C PHE A 821 9.85 10.47 -4.95
N ALA A 822 10.03 9.23 -4.51
CA ALA A 822 9.32 8.67 -3.36
C ALA A 822 9.75 9.33 -2.03
N GLY A 823 11.05 9.60 -1.86
CA GLY A 823 11.62 10.17 -0.64
C GLY A 823 11.13 11.59 -0.30
N TYR A 824 10.74 12.38 -1.30
CA TYR A 824 10.22 13.74 -1.07
C TYR A 824 8.75 13.75 -0.61
N LEU A 825 7.95 12.77 -1.03
CA LEU A 825 6.54 12.64 -0.62
C LEU A 825 6.41 12.15 0.82
N ASN A 826 7.35 11.32 1.30
CA ASN A 826 7.40 10.84 2.68
C ASN A 826 8.41 11.65 3.50
N LEU A 827 7.94 12.72 4.15
CA LEU A 827 8.65 13.65 5.05
C LEU A 827 9.21 12.99 6.35
N SER A 828 9.96 11.90 6.19
CA SER A 828 10.38 10.95 7.23
C SER A 828 11.78 11.25 7.79
N GLY A 829 12.10 12.53 7.98
CA GLY A 829 13.23 13.00 8.81
C GLY A 829 14.66 12.71 8.33
N ARG A 830 14.87 11.95 7.25
CA ARG A 830 16.21 11.61 6.73
C ARG A 830 16.55 12.36 5.46
N THR A 831 16.83 13.64 5.65
CA THR A 831 17.15 14.54 4.56
C THR A 831 18.51 14.26 3.91
N SER A 832 19.49 13.65 4.59
CA SER A 832 20.87 13.51 4.08
C SER A 832 21.01 12.70 2.79
N HIS A 833 20.56 11.45 2.76
CA HIS A 833 20.71 10.56 1.60
C HIS A 833 19.90 11.09 0.40
N TYR A 834 18.63 11.42 0.63
CA TYR A 834 17.76 12.04 -0.37
C TYR A 834 18.37 13.34 -0.92
N ASN A 835 18.90 14.22 -0.06
CA ASN A 835 19.55 15.45 -0.51
C ASN A 835 20.81 15.14 -1.32
N ARG A 836 21.54 14.05 -1.05
CA ARG A 836 22.72 13.66 -1.83
C ARG A 836 22.34 13.09 -3.20
N LEU A 837 21.34 12.20 -3.31
CA LEU A 837 20.78 11.82 -4.61
C LEU A 837 20.26 13.04 -5.39
N ALA A 838 19.55 13.95 -4.72
CA ALA A 838 19.04 15.18 -5.33
C ALA A 838 20.16 16.15 -5.74
N ASN A 839 21.26 16.23 -4.98
CA ASN A 839 22.42 17.03 -5.33
C ASN A 839 23.21 16.40 -6.48
N ILE A 840 23.37 15.07 -6.52
CA ILE A 840 23.98 14.36 -7.66
C ILE A 840 23.16 14.64 -8.92
N TRP A 841 21.84 14.41 -8.87
CA TRP A 841 20.93 14.74 -9.97
C TRP A 841 21.04 16.21 -10.42
N ASN A 842 20.88 17.15 -9.49
CA ASN A 842 20.98 18.59 -9.78
C ASN A 842 22.39 19.03 -10.24
N SER A 843 23.45 18.28 -9.94
CA SER A 843 24.83 18.63 -10.33
C SER A 843 25.09 18.39 -11.82
N VAL A 844 24.33 17.47 -12.43
CA VAL A 844 24.44 17.13 -13.86
C VAL A 844 23.20 17.55 -14.65
N SER A 845 22.05 17.79 -14.01
CA SER A 845 20.88 18.44 -14.63
C SER A 845 21.13 19.89 -15.07
N ASN A 846 22.35 20.44 -14.94
CA ASN A 846 22.70 21.77 -15.46
C ASN A 846 22.51 21.90 -16.99
N THR A 847 22.40 20.78 -17.71
CA THR A 847 22.01 20.71 -19.13
C THR A 847 20.52 21.03 -19.36
N PHE A 848 19.68 20.87 -18.32
CA PHE A 848 18.22 20.95 -18.35
C PHE A 848 17.74 21.74 -17.11
N GLU A 849 17.61 23.07 -17.23
CA GLU A 849 17.46 24.01 -16.10
C GLU A 849 16.24 23.70 -15.21
N HIS A 850 15.17 23.17 -15.82
CA HIS A 850 13.88 22.91 -15.22
C HIS A 850 13.72 21.45 -14.75
N LEU A 851 14.56 20.53 -15.22
CA LEU A 851 14.76 19.19 -14.68
C LEU A 851 15.60 19.16 -13.39
N SER A 852 15.79 20.27 -12.69
CA SER A 852 16.25 20.20 -11.29
C SER A 852 15.11 19.81 -10.35
N THR A 853 15.44 19.08 -9.28
CA THR A 853 14.45 18.60 -8.29
C THR A 853 13.60 19.75 -7.71
N ARG A 854 14.17 20.95 -7.64
CA ARG A 854 13.51 22.19 -7.22
C ARG A 854 12.25 22.52 -8.02
N TYR A 855 12.23 22.26 -9.32
CA TYR A 855 11.08 22.56 -10.19
C TYR A 855 10.26 21.30 -10.48
N MET A 856 10.92 20.14 -10.64
CA MET A 856 10.24 18.85 -10.78
C MET A 856 9.32 18.55 -9.60
N LEU A 857 9.77 18.73 -8.35
CA LEU A 857 9.02 18.26 -7.19
C LEU A 857 7.72 19.03 -6.93
N PRO A 858 7.66 20.38 -6.97
CA PRO A 858 6.39 21.10 -6.92
C PRO A 858 5.45 20.74 -8.08
N TRP A 859 5.99 20.38 -9.24
CA TRP A 859 5.22 19.97 -10.42
C TRP A 859 4.65 18.55 -10.25
N ILE A 860 5.46 17.55 -9.86
CA ILE A 860 5.05 16.16 -9.56
C ILE A 860 4.05 16.12 -8.39
N THR A 861 4.30 16.91 -7.33
CA THR A 861 3.43 16.93 -6.14
C THR A 861 2.19 17.83 -6.29
N SER A 862 2.05 18.55 -7.41
CA SER A 862 0.86 19.38 -7.65
C SER A 862 -0.37 18.52 -7.94
N ASN A 863 -1.40 18.67 -7.11
CA ASN A 863 -2.66 17.90 -7.14
C ASN A 863 -3.57 18.20 -8.35
N LEU A 864 -3.01 18.76 -9.42
CA LEU A 864 -3.70 19.23 -10.62
C LEU A 864 -3.07 18.73 -11.92
N THR A 865 -1.82 18.25 -11.92
CA THR A 865 -1.03 18.20 -13.17
C THR A 865 -0.75 16.78 -13.69
N TYR A 866 -0.42 15.78 -12.86
CA TYR A 866 -0.12 14.43 -13.37
C TYR A 866 -0.68 13.25 -12.54
N PRO A 867 -1.74 12.58 -13.04
CA PRO A 867 -2.20 11.28 -12.53
C PRO A 867 -1.32 10.09 -12.98
N GLU A 868 -0.50 10.26 -14.02
CA GLU A 868 0.33 9.19 -14.62
C GLU A 868 1.33 8.63 -13.61
N PHE A 869 2.01 9.50 -12.84
CA PHE A 869 3.00 9.13 -11.83
C PHE A 869 2.44 8.17 -10.77
N TYR A 870 1.23 8.43 -10.28
CA TYR A 870 0.50 7.57 -9.35
C TYR A 870 -0.19 6.37 -10.02
N ARG A 871 -0.08 6.21 -11.34
CA ARG A 871 -0.68 5.10 -12.10
C ARG A 871 0.36 4.14 -12.68
N GLN A 872 1.49 4.66 -13.13
CA GLN A 872 2.63 3.94 -13.73
C GLN A 872 3.74 3.71 -12.71
N GLY A 873 3.73 4.46 -11.60
CA GLY A 873 4.72 4.34 -10.54
C GLY A 873 5.98 5.19 -10.77
N TYR A 874 6.78 5.24 -9.72
CA TYR A 874 8.01 6.04 -9.64
C TYR A 874 9.04 5.61 -10.69
N GLU A 875 9.15 4.30 -10.94
CA GLU A 875 10.13 3.72 -11.87
C GLU A 875 9.81 4.05 -13.33
N ASP A 876 8.60 3.77 -13.82
CA ASP A 876 8.23 4.09 -15.21
C ASP A 876 8.24 5.61 -15.47
N THR A 877 7.92 6.43 -14.47
CA THR A 877 8.02 7.89 -14.62
C THR A 877 9.48 8.34 -14.70
N ALA A 878 10.35 7.84 -13.82
CA ALA A 878 11.79 8.06 -13.91
C ALA A 878 12.35 7.60 -15.26
N ARG A 879 11.93 6.44 -15.74
CA ARG A 879 12.30 5.89 -17.04
C ARG A 879 11.93 6.88 -18.14
N ARG A 880 10.65 7.27 -18.25
CA ARG A 880 10.16 8.22 -19.28
C ARG A 880 10.89 9.57 -19.28
N ILE A 881 11.19 10.12 -18.10
CA ILE A 881 12.00 11.35 -17.97
C ILE A 881 13.39 11.16 -18.58
N LEU A 882 14.02 10.00 -18.38
CA LEU A 882 15.30 9.63 -18.99
C LEU A 882 15.21 9.22 -20.47
N GLN A 883 14.01 9.02 -21.03
CA GLN A 883 13.82 8.70 -22.46
C GLN A 883 13.79 9.97 -23.33
N VAL A 884 13.23 11.07 -22.82
CA VAL A 884 13.01 12.34 -23.55
C VAL A 884 13.16 13.57 -22.63
N PRO A 885 14.35 13.82 -22.07
CA PRO A 885 14.53 14.83 -21.01
C PRO A 885 14.23 16.26 -21.46
N GLU A 886 14.57 16.64 -22.70
CA GLU A 886 14.28 17.96 -23.28
C GLU A 886 12.79 18.32 -23.13
N TRP A 887 11.91 17.35 -23.39
CA TRP A 887 10.46 17.55 -23.34
C TRP A 887 9.94 17.77 -21.92
N TYR A 888 10.48 17.03 -20.95
CA TYR A 888 10.14 17.23 -19.54
C TYR A 888 10.71 18.55 -18.99
N ASP A 889 11.88 18.99 -19.47
CA ASP A 889 12.47 20.28 -19.12
C ASP A 889 11.56 21.45 -19.55
N GLU A 890 11.22 21.52 -20.83
CA GLU A 890 10.32 22.54 -21.38
C GLU A 890 8.93 22.51 -20.69
N MET A 891 8.38 21.32 -20.45
CA MET A 891 7.07 21.17 -19.79
C MET A 891 7.06 21.65 -18.33
N ILE A 892 8.18 21.56 -17.62
CA ILE A 892 8.30 22.04 -16.23
C ILE A 892 8.58 23.56 -16.19
N ALA A 893 9.23 24.10 -17.23
CA ALA A 893 9.51 25.52 -17.38
C ALA A 893 8.24 26.39 -17.36
N ASP A 894 7.21 26.00 -18.11
CA ASP A 894 6.06 26.85 -18.48
C ASP A 894 4.95 26.96 -17.40
N SER A 895 5.34 26.99 -16.12
CA SER A 895 4.43 26.92 -14.97
C SER A 895 3.56 28.19 -14.71
N LYS A 896 3.31 29.03 -15.73
CA LYS A 896 2.56 30.31 -15.61
C LYS A 896 1.57 30.61 -16.75
N GLY A 897 0.58 29.74 -16.90
CA GLY A 897 -0.71 30.13 -17.48
C GLY A 897 -0.98 29.56 -18.87
N THR A 898 -2.04 28.75 -18.93
CA THR A 898 -2.65 28.16 -20.10
C THR A 898 -2.75 29.09 -21.33
N ILE A 899 -2.21 28.67 -22.47
CA ILE A 899 -2.95 28.17 -23.66
C ILE A 899 -1.95 27.94 -24.80
N PHE A 900 -1.98 26.75 -25.39
CA PHE A 900 -1.70 26.59 -26.82
C PHE A 900 -2.87 25.86 -27.47
N CYS A 901 -3.48 26.52 -28.45
CA CYS A 901 -4.54 25.95 -29.28
C CYS A 901 -3.89 25.19 -30.46
N THR A 902 -4.45 24.01 -30.78
CA THR A 902 -4.72 23.49 -32.15
C THR A 902 -3.72 23.82 -33.28
N LEU A 903 -3.23 22.93 -34.14
CA LEU A 903 -3.41 21.51 -34.47
C LEU A 903 -2.69 21.38 -35.84
N ASP A 904 -2.04 20.26 -36.14
CA ASP A 904 -2.00 19.63 -37.48
C ASP A 904 -1.29 18.27 -37.34
N LEU A 905 -1.80 17.11 -37.77
CA LEU A 905 -2.65 16.69 -38.89
C LEU A 905 -1.93 16.55 -40.25
N CYS A 906 -1.42 15.35 -40.46
CA CYS A 906 -1.84 14.52 -41.60
C CYS A 906 -2.60 13.32 -40.98
N GLU A 907 -3.70 12.78 -41.50
CA GLU A 907 -4.38 12.99 -42.78
C GLU A 907 -5.84 12.50 -42.61
N TYR A 908 -6.94 13.15 -43.02
CA TYR A 908 -7.36 14.57 -43.12
C TYR A 908 -8.92 14.53 -43.00
N GLY A 909 -9.72 15.60 -42.89
CA GLY A 909 -9.55 17.05 -42.98
C GLY A 909 -10.92 17.73 -42.75
N ASP A 910 -11.15 19.03 -42.82
CA ASP A 910 -10.33 20.22 -43.17
C ASP A 910 -10.90 21.46 -42.43
N GLY A 911 -10.18 22.59 -42.44
CA GLY A 911 -10.80 23.93 -42.28
C GLY A 911 -10.25 24.82 -41.15
N MET A 912 -9.36 25.75 -41.52
CA MET A 912 -8.64 26.69 -40.64
C MET A 912 -9.48 27.78 -39.94
N CYS A 913 -8.86 28.43 -38.94
CA CYS A 913 -9.34 29.55 -38.12
C CYS A 913 -9.29 30.92 -38.85
N ASP A 914 -9.99 31.95 -38.34
CA ASP A 914 -9.33 33.20 -37.87
C ASP A 914 -10.23 34.17 -37.03
N GLN A 915 -9.56 35.23 -36.54
CA GLN A 915 -9.91 36.46 -35.77
C GLN A 915 -10.99 37.40 -36.43
N ASP A 916 -11.48 38.54 -35.87
CA ASP A 916 -11.31 39.29 -34.60
C ASP A 916 -12.51 40.27 -34.34
N GLU A 917 -12.41 41.09 -33.28
CA GLU A 917 -12.81 42.52 -33.15
C GLU A 917 -13.78 42.97 -32.01
N ASP A 918 -13.36 44.08 -31.36
CA ASP A 918 -14.06 45.10 -30.56
C ASP A 918 -14.68 44.79 -29.15
N THR A 919 -14.41 45.57 -28.07
CA THR A 919 -13.49 46.73 -27.86
C THR A 919 -13.12 46.98 -26.37
N LEU A 920 -11.90 47.48 -26.13
CA LEU A 920 -11.46 48.45 -25.09
C LEU A 920 -11.57 48.15 -23.56
N GLY A 921 -10.41 48.05 -22.89
CA GLY A 921 -10.26 48.54 -21.50
C GLY A 921 -9.27 47.82 -20.55
N LEU A 922 -7.98 48.18 -20.57
CA LEU A 922 -7.00 47.74 -19.56
C LEU A 922 -7.15 48.50 -18.22
N VAL A 923 -7.41 47.81 -17.10
CA VAL A 923 -6.90 48.22 -15.77
C VAL A 923 -6.53 47.00 -14.92
N ARG A 924 -5.25 46.94 -14.51
CA ARG A 924 -4.77 46.09 -13.40
C ARG A 924 -4.68 46.96 -12.14
N ARG A 925 -5.31 46.57 -11.03
CA ARG A 925 -4.96 47.11 -9.70
C ARG A 925 -4.78 46.01 -8.65
N GLN A 926 -3.56 46.01 -8.12
CA GLN A 926 -3.13 45.51 -6.82
C GLN A 926 -4.02 46.03 -5.67
N THR A 927 -4.08 45.47 -4.45
CA THR A 927 -3.57 44.24 -3.81
C THR A 927 -4.16 44.23 -2.39
N GLN A 928 -4.58 43.07 -1.87
CA GLN A 928 -4.14 42.60 -0.54
C GLN A 928 -4.64 41.16 -0.27
N TRP A 929 -3.78 40.37 0.36
CA TRP A 929 -4.04 39.03 0.89
C TRP A 929 -5.01 39.13 2.09
N THR A 930 -5.82 38.16 2.51
CA THR A 930 -5.90 36.69 2.30
C THR A 930 -7.36 36.23 2.45
N GLU A 931 -7.81 35.22 1.71
CA GLU A 931 -8.57 34.02 2.18
C GLU A 931 -9.30 33.28 1.04
N LYS A 932 -9.44 31.95 1.20
CA LYS A 932 -10.33 31.03 0.46
C LYS A 932 -10.18 30.98 -1.07
N ARG A 933 -9.25 30.12 -1.53
CA ARG A 933 -9.33 29.50 -2.85
C ARG A 933 -10.43 28.44 -2.86
N ASP A 934 -11.43 28.69 -3.68
CA ASP A 934 -12.46 27.74 -4.08
C ASP A 934 -12.58 27.85 -5.62
N VAL A 935 -13.05 26.79 -6.30
CA VAL A 935 -13.61 26.84 -7.69
C VAL A 935 -12.62 27.14 -8.85
N LEU A 936 -12.59 26.44 -10.01
CA LEU A 936 -13.22 25.19 -10.52
C LEU A 936 -12.69 24.87 -11.97
N VAL A 937 -13.16 23.76 -12.57
CA VAL A 937 -13.52 23.62 -14.03
C VAL A 937 -12.35 23.52 -15.05
N LEU A 938 -12.28 22.62 -16.05
CA LEU A 938 -13.06 21.47 -16.56
C LEU A 938 -12.06 20.49 -17.28
N LEU A 939 -12.36 19.51 -18.16
CA LEU A 939 -13.60 18.98 -18.74
C LEU A 939 -13.55 17.44 -18.89
N GLY A 940 -14.25 16.72 -18.01
CA GLY A 940 -14.92 15.45 -18.34
C GLY A 940 -16.39 15.60 -17.92
N LYS A 941 -17.33 14.77 -18.40
CA LYS A 941 -18.71 14.72 -17.86
C LYS A 941 -18.68 14.13 -16.43
N ARG A 942 -18.12 14.90 -15.49
CA ARG A 942 -18.08 14.57 -14.07
C ARG A 942 -19.49 14.63 -13.53
N ALA A 943 -20.00 13.49 -13.08
CA ALA A 943 -21.27 13.34 -12.39
C ALA A 943 -21.20 13.86 -10.94
N LYS A 944 -20.63 15.06 -10.76
CA LYS A 944 -20.67 15.81 -9.50
C LYS A 944 -22.01 16.55 -9.38
N ALA A 945 -22.46 16.75 -8.15
CA ALA A 945 -23.63 17.57 -7.88
C ALA A 945 -23.41 18.98 -8.45
N LYS A 946 -24.40 19.49 -9.20
CA LYS A 946 -24.33 20.79 -9.85
C LYS A 946 -25.53 21.61 -9.41
N LYS A 947 -25.25 22.81 -8.87
CA LYS A 947 -26.29 23.83 -8.72
C LYS A 947 -26.70 24.27 -10.12
N GLU A 948 -27.94 23.98 -10.46
CA GLU A 948 -28.59 24.48 -11.66
C GLU A 948 -29.48 25.67 -11.27
N PHE A 949 -29.89 26.43 -12.28
CA PHE A 949 -30.89 27.47 -12.11
C PHE A 949 -31.81 27.52 -13.32
N ILE A 950 -33.01 28.05 -13.10
CA ILE A 950 -33.84 28.59 -14.17
C ILE A 950 -34.04 30.07 -13.91
N ASP A 951 -34.06 30.84 -14.98
CA ASP A 951 -34.74 32.13 -14.99
C ASP A 951 -36.16 31.85 -15.51
N CYS A 952 -37.16 32.17 -14.68
CA CYS A 952 -38.57 32.16 -15.07
C CYS A 952 -39.10 33.61 -15.02
N GLU A 953 -40.14 33.89 -15.80
CA GLU A 953 -40.76 35.20 -15.95
C GLU A 953 -42.28 35.00 -15.81
N ASP A 954 -42.88 35.62 -14.80
CA ASP A 954 -44.33 35.62 -14.59
C ASP A 954 -45.05 36.48 -15.64
N ASP A 955 -46.38 36.37 -15.75
CA ASP A 955 -47.19 37.13 -16.72
C ASP A 955 -47.10 38.67 -16.54
N ASP A 956 -46.71 39.15 -15.35
CA ASP A 956 -46.45 40.57 -15.06
C ASP A 956 -45.03 41.03 -15.46
N LYS A 957 -44.21 40.11 -16.01
CA LYS A 957 -42.79 40.23 -16.37
C LYS A 957 -41.81 40.27 -15.19
N THR A 958 -42.24 39.89 -13.99
CA THR A 958 -41.34 39.70 -12.85
C THR A 958 -40.42 38.52 -13.11
N LYS A 959 -39.10 38.75 -13.05
CA LYS A 959 -38.07 37.74 -13.30
C LYS A 959 -37.54 37.17 -12.01
N THR A 960 -37.70 35.86 -11.84
CA THR A 960 -37.28 35.13 -10.65
C THR A 960 -36.29 34.04 -11.02
N ARG A 961 -35.14 34.01 -10.33
CA ARG A 961 -34.12 32.99 -10.49
C ARG A 961 -34.30 31.89 -9.45
N VAL A 962 -34.75 30.72 -9.88
CA VAL A 962 -34.93 29.56 -9.01
C VAL A 962 -33.68 28.68 -9.07
N HIS A 963 -33.07 28.43 -7.91
CA HIS A 963 -31.89 27.57 -7.77
C HIS A 963 -32.27 26.18 -7.26
N TYR A 964 -31.74 25.14 -7.88
CA TYR A 964 -31.91 23.76 -7.44
C TYR A 964 -30.64 22.94 -7.66
N THR A 965 -30.57 21.73 -7.11
CA THR A 965 -29.39 20.87 -7.24
C THR A 965 -29.71 19.67 -8.10
N ARG A 966 -28.97 19.49 -9.19
CA ARG A 966 -28.82 18.18 -9.82
C ARG A 966 -27.83 17.39 -8.99
N PHE A 967 -28.23 16.22 -8.49
CA PHE A 967 -27.36 15.40 -7.65
C PHE A 967 -26.15 14.84 -8.41
N ALA A 968 -25.15 14.44 -7.62
CA ALA A 968 -24.08 13.61 -8.13
C ALA A 968 -24.66 12.25 -8.53
N TYR A 969 -24.13 11.63 -9.57
CA TYR A 969 -24.46 10.26 -10.00
C TYR A 969 -23.18 9.48 -10.31
N PRO A 970 -23.23 8.18 -10.65
CA PRO A 970 -22.03 7.47 -11.09
C PRO A 970 -21.61 7.90 -12.51
N GLY A 971 -20.35 8.26 -12.72
CA GLY A 971 -19.75 8.36 -14.07
C GLY A 971 -19.54 6.98 -14.70
N ALA A 972 -19.28 6.92 -16.02
CA ALA A 972 -19.10 5.65 -16.75
C ALA A 972 -18.07 4.71 -16.08
N SER A 973 -16.90 5.25 -15.75
CA SER A 973 -15.82 4.56 -15.05
C SER A 973 -16.02 4.42 -13.53
N GLU A 974 -17.13 4.91 -12.99
CA GLU A 974 -17.52 4.70 -11.58
C GLU A 974 -18.48 3.51 -11.42
N TRP A 975 -18.86 2.83 -12.51
CA TRP A 975 -19.62 1.58 -12.48
C TRP A 975 -18.67 0.36 -12.39
N PRO A 976 -18.82 -0.51 -11.38
CA PRO A 976 -18.15 -1.80 -11.36
C PRO A 976 -18.61 -2.67 -12.54
N LEU A 977 -17.70 -3.43 -13.15
CA LEU A 977 -18.04 -4.40 -14.21
C LEU A 977 -19.03 -5.48 -13.73
N THR A 978 -19.04 -5.77 -12.42
CA THR A 978 -19.98 -6.70 -11.77
C THR A 978 -21.39 -6.14 -11.59
N SER A 979 -21.58 -4.81 -11.72
CA SER A 979 -22.89 -4.17 -11.55
C SER A 979 -23.91 -4.65 -12.58
N VAL A 980 -25.20 -4.66 -12.21
CA VAL A 980 -26.29 -5.01 -13.14
C VAL A 980 -26.26 -4.08 -14.37
N GLN A 981 -25.96 -2.81 -14.14
CA GLN A 981 -25.89 -1.77 -15.18
C GLN A 981 -24.73 -2.00 -16.16
N ALA A 982 -23.59 -2.57 -15.70
CA ALA A 982 -22.49 -2.99 -16.57
C ALA A 982 -22.78 -4.29 -17.32
N ARG A 983 -23.42 -5.28 -16.68
CA ARG A 983 -23.81 -6.54 -17.32
C ARG A 983 -24.93 -6.39 -18.34
N GLU A 984 -25.82 -5.41 -18.13
CA GLU A 984 -26.94 -5.07 -19.02
C GLU A 984 -26.66 -3.78 -19.83
N ALA A 985 -25.40 -3.50 -20.15
CA ALA A 985 -25.02 -2.32 -20.94
C ALA A 985 -25.47 -2.46 -22.40
N ILE A 986 -25.89 -1.36 -23.02
CA ILE A 986 -26.56 -1.40 -24.34
C ILE A 986 -25.66 -0.81 -25.44
N VAL A 987 -25.48 -1.59 -26.51
CA VAL A 987 -24.68 -1.23 -27.70
C VAL A 987 -25.42 -1.57 -28.99
N ASN A 988 -24.98 -1.03 -30.13
CA ASN A 988 -25.44 -1.47 -31.44
C ASN A 988 -25.24 -2.99 -31.60
N ALA A 989 -26.24 -3.70 -32.13
CA ALA A 989 -26.18 -5.16 -32.28
C ALA A 989 -24.95 -5.60 -33.09
N LYS A 990 -24.64 -4.87 -34.18
CA LYS A 990 -23.51 -5.10 -35.09
C LYS A 990 -22.71 -3.83 -35.31
N MET A 991 -21.73 -3.54 -34.44
CA MET A 991 -20.96 -2.28 -34.44
C MET A 991 -20.32 -1.90 -35.78
N GLY A 992 -19.89 -2.87 -36.58
CA GLY A 992 -19.29 -2.64 -37.92
C GLY A 992 -20.28 -2.41 -39.06
N SER A 993 -21.59 -2.46 -38.81
CA SER A 993 -22.61 -2.21 -39.84
C SER A 993 -23.06 -0.75 -39.83
N CYS A 994 -23.07 -0.09 -40.99
CA CYS A 994 -23.60 1.26 -41.14
C CYS A 994 -25.14 1.29 -41.33
N THR A 995 -25.80 0.13 -41.44
CA THR A 995 -27.24 0.00 -41.67
C THR A 995 -28.01 -0.67 -40.53
N GLU A 996 -27.32 -1.35 -39.62
CA GLU A 996 -27.94 -2.09 -38.52
C GLU A 996 -28.47 -1.13 -37.44
N THR A 997 -29.80 -1.01 -37.34
CA THR A 997 -30.47 -0.12 -36.38
C THR A 997 -30.75 -0.81 -35.04
N GLU A 998 -30.65 -2.14 -34.96
CA GLU A 998 -30.88 -2.87 -33.71
C GLU A 998 -29.81 -2.58 -32.65
N VAL A 999 -30.23 -2.66 -31.39
CA VAL A 999 -29.37 -2.58 -30.20
C VAL A 999 -29.55 -3.84 -29.35
N ARG A 1000 -28.52 -4.22 -28.60
CA ARG A 1000 -28.53 -5.39 -27.72
C ARG A 1000 -27.91 -5.07 -26.36
N GLU A 1001 -28.34 -5.82 -25.35
CA GLU A 1001 -27.62 -5.89 -24.08
C GLU A 1001 -26.30 -6.67 -24.28
N GLN A 1002 -25.24 -6.23 -23.61
CA GLN A 1002 -23.97 -6.93 -23.47
C GLN A 1002 -23.32 -6.54 -22.14
N GLU A 1003 -22.42 -7.38 -21.66
CA GLU A 1003 -21.53 -6.97 -20.57
C GLU A 1003 -20.52 -5.95 -21.10
N ALA A 1004 -20.47 -4.77 -20.48
CA ALA A 1004 -19.50 -3.74 -20.80
C ALA A 1004 -18.09 -4.20 -20.46
N THR A 1005 -17.12 -3.92 -21.33
CA THR A 1005 -15.70 -4.18 -21.06
C THR A 1005 -15.05 -3.03 -20.30
N GLU A 1006 -13.84 -3.24 -19.74
CA GLU A 1006 -13.09 -2.15 -19.11
C GLU A 1006 -12.74 -1.02 -20.12
N ALA A 1007 -12.56 -1.37 -21.40
CA ALA A 1007 -12.39 -0.42 -22.51
C ALA A 1007 -13.71 0.23 -22.99
N ASP A 1008 -14.87 -0.28 -22.56
CA ASP A 1008 -16.15 0.39 -22.77
C ASP A 1008 -16.41 1.50 -21.75
N LEU A 1009 -16.07 1.25 -20.48
CA LEU A 1009 -16.38 2.15 -19.36
C LEU A 1009 -15.32 3.23 -19.10
N ASN A 1010 -14.08 3.02 -19.58
CA ASN A 1010 -12.99 3.96 -19.43
C ASN A 1010 -12.72 4.77 -20.70
N ALA A 1011 -12.10 5.93 -20.52
CA ALA A 1011 -11.58 6.71 -21.64
C ALA A 1011 -10.41 5.95 -22.31
N GLY A 1012 -10.43 5.88 -23.65
CA GLY A 1012 -9.36 5.26 -24.42
C GLY A 1012 -8.07 6.08 -24.40
N GLU A 1013 -6.97 5.45 -24.81
CA GLU A 1013 -5.58 5.93 -24.66
C GLU A 1013 -5.34 7.38 -25.15
N ASN A 1014 -6.08 7.84 -26.15
CA ASN A 1014 -6.01 9.20 -26.70
C ASN A 1014 -6.94 10.21 -25.98
N ASN A 1015 -7.19 10.05 -24.67
CA ASN A 1015 -8.27 10.74 -23.93
C ASN A 1015 -9.64 10.68 -24.62
N SER A 1016 -9.86 9.65 -25.45
CA SER A 1016 -11.12 9.46 -26.14
C SER A 1016 -12.19 9.10 -25.11
N PRO A 1017 -13.34 9.78 -25.07
CA PRO A 1017 -14.34 9.56 -24.02
C PRO A 1017 -14.82 8.10 -23.97
N PRO A 1018 -15.33 7.63 -22.81
CA PRO A 1018 -15.83 6.27 -22.65
C PRO A 1018 -16.80 5.87 -23.74
N ASN A 1019 -16.51 4.74 -24.36
CA ASN A 1019 -17.28 4.06 -25.41
C ASN A 1019 -18.74 3.82 -25.00
N ILE A 1020 -19.00 3.61 -23.71
CA ILE A 1020 -20.31 3.49 -23.06
C ILE A 1020 -20.36 4.51 -21.90
N ASN A 1021 -21.50 5.18 -21.72
CA ASN A 1021 -21.70 6.17 -20.65
C ASN A 1021 -22.90 5.83 -19.76
N THR A 1022 -22.86 6.33 -18.52
CA THR A 1022 -24.04 6.37 -17.64
C THR A 1022 -25.18 7.10 -18.33
N GLU A 1023 -26.35 6.47 -18.33
CA GLU A 1023 -27.51 6.92 -19.07
C GLU A 1023 -28.70 7.22 -18.14
N HIS A 1024 -29.17 8.47 -18.18
CA HIS A 1024 -30.44 8.86 -17.57
C HIS A 1024 -31.56 8.53 -18.56
N LEU A 1025 -32.39 7.53 -18.25
CA LEU A 1025 -33.51 7.08 -19.09
C LEU A 1025 -34.39 8.26 -19.55
N ILE A 1026 -34.71 9.16 -18.61
CA ILE A 1026 -35.33 10.46 -18.87
C ILE A 1026 -34.29 11.57 -18.64
N GLU A 1027 -34.13 12.46 -19.61
CA GLU A 1027 -33.12 13.53 -19.58
C GLU A 1027 -33.35 14.54 -18.43
N VAL A 1028 -32.39 14.66 -17.51
CA VAL A 1028 -32.49 15.54 -16.32
C VAL A 1028 -32.78 17.01 -16.65
N LYS A 1029 -32.29 17.51 -17.79
CA LYS A 1029 -32.54 18.88 -18.27
C LYS A 1029 -34.02 19.17 -18.56
N LEU A 1030 -34.86 18.13 -18.71
CA LEU A 1030 -36.30 18.29 -18.88
C LEU A 1030 -36.96 18.93 -17.66
N MET A 1031 -36.39 18.78 -16.44
CA MET A 1031 -36.94 19.43 -15.25
C MET A 1031 -36.86 20.97 -15.34
N ALA A 1032 -35.74 21.52 -15.84
CA ALA A 1032 -35.62 22.96 -16.11
C ALA A 1032 -36.65 23.44 -17.14
N LEU A 1033 -36.80 22.69 -18.24
CA LEU A 1033 -37.73 23.00 -19.32
C LEU A 1033 -39.19 22.86 -18.90
N PHE A 1034 -39.51 21.89 -18.03
CA PHE A 1034 -40.81 21.70 -17.42
C PHE A 1034 -41.18 22.89 -16.55
N MET A 1035 -40.33 23.30 -15.62
CA MET A 1035 -40.59 24.46 -14.76
C MET A 1035 -40.78 25.75 -15.57
N GLN A 1036 -39.98 25.98 -16.62
CA GLN A 1036 -40.17 27.11 -17.54
C GLN A 1036 -41.45 27.03 -18.39
N TRP A 1037 -41.89 25.82 -18.75
CA TRP A 1037 -43.13 25.60 -19.50
C TRP A 1037 -44.38 25.74 -18.62
N ALA A 1038 -44.29 25.28 -17.37
CA ALA A 1038 -45.39 25.28 -16.40
C ALA A 1038 -45.83 26.69 -15.98
N VAL A 1039 -44.88 27.64 -15.85
CA VAL A 1039 -45.15 29.05 -15.51
C VAL A 1039 -45.69 29.86 -16.72
N LYS A 1040 -45.57 29.34 -17.95
CA LYS A 1040 -45.83 30.13 -19.16
C LYS A 1040 -47.31 30.09 -19.58
N GLY A 1041 -48.09 31.07 -19.13
CA GLY A 1041 -49.53 31.18 -19.41
C GLY A 1041 -50.34 30.07 -18.73
N ASP A 1042 -51.58 29.81 -19.20
CA ASP A 1042 -52.52 28.85 -18.60
C ASP A 1042 -52.11 27.34 -18.69
N ASN A 1043 -50.83 27.01 -18.91
CA ASN A 1043 -50.35 25.63 -19.03
C ASN A 1043 -50.54 24.84 -17.72
N CYS A 1044 -50.17 25.46 -16.59
CA CYS A 1044 -50.29 24.93 -15.24
C CYS A 1044 -50.58 26.08 -14.27
N ALA A 1045 -51.38 25.85 -13.22
CA ALA A 1045 -51.81 26.89 -12.30
C ALA A 1045 -50.75 27.29 -11.24
N VAL A 1046 -49.51 27.58 -11.68
CA VAL A 1046 -48.35 27.89 -10.83
C VAL A 1046 -47.55 29.08 -11.35
N ASP A 1047 -47.13 29.94 -10.44
CA ASP A 1047 -46.29 31.12 -10.68
C ASP A 1047 -44.79 30.82 -10.39
N CYS A 1048 -43.88 31.72 -10.76
CA CYS A 1048 -42.46 31.63 -10.37
C CYS A 1048 -42.27 31.54 -8.85
N GLY A 1049 -43.12 32.23 -8.09
CA GLY A 1049 -43.11 32.23 -6.62
C GLY A 1049 -43.32 30.84 -6.03
N PHE A 1050 -44.17 29.99 -6.63
CA PHE A 1050 -44.30 28.58 -6.26
C PHE A 1050 -42.96 27.85 -6.32
N PHE A 1051 -42.20 28.02 -7.40
CA PHE A 1051 -40.92 27.33 -7.56
C PHE A 1051 -39.82 27.91 -6.63
N ALA A 1052 -39.77 29.23 -6.47
CA ALA A 1052 -38.79 29.91 -5.60
C ALA A 1052 -39.06 29.69 -4.09
N ASP A 1053 -40.31 29.88 -3.65
CA ASP A 1053 -40.64 30.07 -2.23
C ASP A 1053 -41.33 28.84 -1.60
N PHE A 1054 -41.59 27.79 -2.39
CA PHE A 1054 -42.14 26.53 -1.89
C PHE A 1054 -41.41 25.29 -2.42
N PHE A 1055 -41.24 25.15 -3.73
CA PHE A 1055 -40.73 23.91 -4.34
C PHE A 1055 -39.26 23.62 -3.97
N THR A 1056 -38.48 24.66 -3.66
CA THR A 1056 -37.08 24.57 -3.21
C THR A 1056 -36.89 24.65 -1.68
N GLN A 1057 -37.98 24.70 -0.91
CA GLN A 1057 -37.94 24.85 0.56
C GLN A 1057 -38.19 23.52 1.28
N GLU A 1058 -37.75 23.37 2.53
CA GLU A 1058 -37.96 22.15 3.35
C GLU A 1058 -39.38 22.05 3.90
N VAL A 1059 -40.34 21.82 3.00
CA VAL A 1059 -41.79 21.85 3.30
C VAL A 1059 -42.43 20.47 3.45
N ILE A 1060 -41.70 19.38 3.17
CA ILE A 1060 -42.18 17.99 3.32
C ILE A 1060 -41.48 17.36 4.53
N ASN A 1061 -42.24 17.04 5.57
CA ASN A 1061 -41.75 16.38 6.79
C ASN A 1061 -42.41 15.00 6.96
N GLY A 1062 -41.64 13.98 7.36
CA GLY A 1062 -42.17 12.65 7.65
C GLY A 1062 -42.73 11.88 6.44
N ALA A 1063 -42.37 12.27 5.22
CA ALA A 1063 -42.71 11.50 4.03
C ALA A 1063 -41.84 10.23 3.93
N PRO A 1064 -42.33 9.13 3.32
CA PRO A 1064 -41.50 7.97 3.03
C PRO A 1064 -40.23 8.37 2.26
N ARG A 1065 -39.12 7.67 2.52
CA ARG A 1065 -37.90 7.84 1.72
C ARG A 1065 -38.24 7.57 0.24
N THR A 1066 -37.63 8.35 -0.65
CA THR A 1066 -37.72 8.10 -2.09
C THR A 1066 -37.10 6.73 -2.39
N PRO A 1067 -37.72 5.90 -3.26
CA PRO A 1067 -37.19 4.57 -3.60
C PRO A 1067 -35.72 4.66 -4.04
N GLY A 1068 -34.88 3.74 -3.54
CA GLY A 1068 -33.44 3.76 -3.79
C GLY A 1068 -32.64 4.82 -3.02
N SER A 1069 -33.27 5.70 -2.23
CA SER A 1069 -32.56 6.76 -1.50
C SER A 1069 -32.28 6.43 -0.04
N GLY A 1070 -31.02 6.61 0.36
CA GLY A 1070 -30.62 6.61 1.77
C GLY A 1070 -30.92 7.93 2.52
N GLN A 1071 -31.35 8.98 1.81
CA GLN A 1071 -31.48 10.33 2.37
C GLN A 1071 -32.93 10.69 2.73
N ASP A 1072 -33.12 11.43 3.83
CA ASP A 1072 -34.40 12.06 4.18
C ASP A 1072 -34.54 13.41 3.45
N LEU A 1073 -34.99 13.35 2.20
CA LEU A 1073 -35.14 14.51 1.34
C LEU A 1073 -36.43 15.27 1.68
N LYS A 1074 -36.32 16.51 2.19
CA LYS A 1074 -37.43 17.36 2.66
C LYS A 1074 -37.89 18.43 1.67
N ARG A 1075 -37.06 18.73 0.66
CA ARG A 1075 -37.40 19.70 -0.40
C ARG A 1075 -38.14 19.01 -1.55
N PRO A 1076 -39.30 19.52 -2.02
CA PRO A 1076 -40.04 18.93 -3.14
C PRO A 1076 -39.19 18.69 -4.38
N ILE A 1077 -38.39 19.68 -4.80
CA ILE A 1077 -37.49 19.55 -5.96
C ILE A 1077 -36.46 18.43 -5.78
N ASP A 1078 -35.84 18.31 -4.60
CA ASP A 1078 -34.82 17.28 -4.34
C ASP A 1078 -35.39 15.87 -4.46
N ARG A 1079 -36.61 15.66 -3.94
CA ARG A 1079 -37.31 14.37 -4.00
C ARG A 1079 -37.62 13.96 -5.45
N VAL A 1080 -37.97 14.93 -6.29
CA VAL A 1080 -38.16 14.75 -7.74
C VAL A 1080 -36.83 14.51 -8.44
N MET A 1081 -35.77 15.25 -8.11
CA MET A 1081 -34.44 15.08 -8.70
C MET A 1081 -33.80 13.72 -8.37
N GLU A 1082 -34.12 13.13 -7.22
CA GLU A 1082 -33.69 11.77 -6.85
C GLU A 1082 -34.30 10.69 -7.76
N GLN A 1083 -35.47 10.94 -8.37
CA GLN A 1083 -36.10 9.98 -9.29
C GLN A 1083 -35.34 9.87 -10.62
N PHE A 1084 -34.63 10.92 -11.04
CA PHE A 1084 -33.73 10.89 -12.20
C PHE A 1084 -32.42 10.13 -11.94
N GLY A 1085 -32.16 9.72 -10.69
CA GLY A 1085 -30.99 8.93 -10.28
C GLY A 1085 -29.84 9.73 -9.69
N SER A 1086 -29.10 9.12 -8.76
CA SER A 1086 -28.02 9.77 -8.01
C SER A 1086 -26.97 8.81 -7.42
N LYS A 1087 -26.05 9.37 -6.63
CA LYS A 1087 -25.19 8.72 -5.63
C LYS A 1087 -25.90 7.60 -4.86
N SER A 1088 -27.10 7.90 -4.37
CA SER A 1088 -27.93 6.98 -3.58
C SER A 1088 -28.83 6.14 -4.47
N ASN A 1089 -29.67 6.77 -5.31
CA ASN A 1089 -30.55 6.05 -6.22
C ASN A 1089 -29.82 5.66 -7.52
N LYS A 1090 -29.01 4.59 -7.46
CA LYS A 1090 -28.26 4.08 -8.62
C LYS A 1090 -29.08 3.18 -9.54
N GLU A 1091 -30.11 2.52 -9.03
CA GLU A 1091 -30.83 1.46 -9.77
C GLU A 1091 -31.65 1.95 -10.97
N VAL A 1092 -31.94 3.24 -11.05
CA VAL A 1092 -32.64 3.85 -12.20
C VAL A 1092 -31.73 4.11 -13.42
N PHE A 1093 -30.41 3.92 -13.30
CA PHE A 1093 -29.49 4.09 -14.41
C PHE A 1093 -29.39 2.86 -15.32
N ARG A 1094 -29.00 3.12 -16.57
CA ARG A 1094 -28.46 2.12 -17.50
C ARG A 1094 -27.11 2.59 -18.01
N LEU A 1095 -26.39 1.71 -18.69
CA LEU A 1095 -25.20 2.07 -19.47
C LEU A 1095 -25.52 1.97 -20.96
N LEU A 1096 -25.19 3.01 -21.72
CA LEU A 1096 -25.50 3.11 -23.15
C LEU A 1096 -24.29 3.58 -23.95
N ARG A 1097 -24.07 2.98 -25.13
CA ARG A 1097 -23.08 3.41 -26.13
C ARG A 1097 -23.08 4.93 -26.29
N GLN A 1098 -21.89 5.54 -26.23
CA GLN A 1098 -21.74 7.00 -26.21
C GLN A 1098 -22.42 7.69 -27.39
N SER A 1099 -22.28 7.18 -28.62
CA SER A 1099 -22.88 7.81 -29.80
C SER A 1099 -24.40 7.90 -29.66
N ILE A 1100 -25.04 6.80 -29.26
CA ILE A 1100 -26.48 6.72 -29.02
C ILE A 1100 -26.89 7.63 -27.85
N ASN A 1101 -26.17 7.64 -26.73
CA ASN A 1101 -26.42 8.52 -25.56
C ASN A 1101 -26.37 10.02 -25.94
N VAL A 1102 -25.36 10.44 -26.71
CA VAL A 1102 -25.24 11.83 -27.20
C VAL A 1102 -26.40 12.20 -28.12
N ILE A 1103 -26.69 11.37 -29.11
CA ILE A 1103 -27.77 11.60 -30.09
C ILE A 1103 -29.14 11.61 -29.39
N LYS A 1104 -29.39 10.70 -28.44
CA LYS A 1104 -30.58 10.69 -27.58
C LYS A 1104 -30.70 12.01 -26.81
N GLY A 1105 -29.59 12.49 -26.24
CA GLY A 1105 -29.51 13.81 -25.61
C GLY A 1105 -29.94 14.93 -26.56
N ASP A 1106 -29.39 15.00 -27.77
CA ASP A 1106 -29.71 16.03 -28.77
C ASP A 1106 -31.18 15.98 -29.23
N LEU A 1107 -31.72 14.78 -29.42
CA LEU A 1107 -33.13 14.56 -29.76
C LEU A 1107 -34.07 15.06 -28.65
N TRP A 1108 -33.78 14.76 -27.38
CA TRP A 1108 -34.52 15.31 -26.24
C TRP A 1108 -34.35 16.84 -26.08
N SER A 1109 -33.26 17.43 -26.62
CA SER A 1109 -33.11 18.89 -26.75
C SER A 1109 -33.96 19.49 -27.87
N LEU A 1110 -34.49 18.68 -28.80
CA LEU A 1110 -35.10 19.07 -30.07
C LEU A 1110 -34.10 19.73 -31.05
N ASN A 1111 -32.86 19.26 -31.07
CA ASN A 1111 -31.86 19.70 -32.02
C ASN A 1111 -32.22 19.18 -33.43
N PRO A 1112 -32.32 20.04 -34.47
CA PRO A 1112 -32.81 19.66 -35.80
C PRO A 1112 -31.84 18.77 -36.59
N VAL A 1113 -30.57 18.73 -36.17
CA VAL A 1113 -29.54 17.79 -36.62
C VAL A 1113 -28.92 17.22 -35.35
N PRO A 1114 -29.18 15.95 -34.99
CA PRO A 1114 -28.54 15.29 -33.86
C PRO A 1114 -27.01 15.18 -34.07
N GLY A 1115 -26.23 15.25 -32.99
CA GLY A 1115 -24.78 15.41 -33.07
C GLY A 1115 -24.38 16.87 -33.31
N ASN A 1116 -23.29 17.11 -34.06
CA ASN A 1116 -22.78 18.46 -34.33
C ASN A 1116 -23.37 19.00 -35.66
N PRO A 1117 -24.27 20.01 -35.64
CA PRO A 1117 -24.94 20.50 -36.83
C PRO A 1117 -23.99 21.09 -37.89
N LEU A 1118 -22.86 21.66 -37.45
CA LEU A 1118 -21.86 22.26 -38.33
C LEU A 1118 -21.08 21.21 -39.13
N LYS A 1119 -21.06 19.95 -38.68
CA LYS A 1119 -20.32 18.86 -39.35
C LYS A 1119 -21.15 18.11 -40.38
N TRP A 1120 -22.48 18.14 -40.29
CA TRP A 1120 -23.35 17.40 -41.22
C TRP A 1120 -23.12 17.76 -42.70
N PRO A 1121 -23.02 19.05 -43.12
CA PRO A 1121 -22.70 19.39 -44.51
C PRO A 1121 -21.35 18.83 -44.98
N GLY A 1122 -20.34 18.80 -44.09
CA GLY A 1122 -19.04 18.20 -44.39
C GLY A 1122 -19.11 16.68 -44.53
N MET A 1123 -19.84 16.00 -43.64
CA MET A 1123 -20.06 14.54 -43.70
C MET A 1123 -20.80 14.09 -44.97
N VAL A 1124 -21.68 14.93 -45.52
CA VAL A 1124 -22.35 14.67 -46.81
C VAL A 1124 -21.41 14.88 -48.00
N GLN A 1125 -20.34 15.67 -47.86
CA GLN A 1125 -19.38 15.92 -48.95
C GLN A 1125 -18.14 15.01 -48.91
N ASP A 1126 -17.87 14.37 -47.77
CA ASP A 1126 -16.80 13.39 -47.54
C ASP A 1126 -16.84 12.22 -48.55
N GLU A 1127 -15.67 11.75 -48.98
CA GLU A 1127 -15.54 10.56 -49.84
C GLU A 1127 -15.68 9.24 -49.05
N ASP A 1128 -15.62 9.30 -47.71
CA ASP A 1128 -16.00 8.20 -46.83
C ASP A 1128 -17.45 8.35 -46.31
N PRO A 1129 -18.43 7.65 -46.91
CA PRO A 1129 -19.84 7.78 -46.54
C PRO A 1129 -20.17 7.21 -45.16
N ARG A 1130 -19.27 6.43 -44.54
CA ARG A 1130 -19.55 5.68 -43.31
C ARG A 1130 -19.93 6.58 -42.14
N LYS A 1131 -19.34 7.77 -42.04
CA LYS A 1131 -19.62 8.76 -40.98
C LYS A 1131 -21.08 9.25 -41.04
N ALA A 1132 -21.55 9.60 -42.22
CA ALA A 1132 -22.92 10.07 -42.44
C ALA A 1132 -23.95 8.95 -42.24
N LEU A 1133 -23.70 7.77 -42.82
CA LEU A 1133 -24.57 6.59 -42.64
C LEU A 1133 -24.68 6.17 -41.16
N THR A 1134 -23.57 6.20 -40.43
CA THR A 1134 -23.54 5.89 -38.98
C THR A 1134 -24.39 6.85 -38.15
N LEU A 1135 -24.42 8.15 -38.49
CA LEU A 1135 -25.25 9.12 -37.79
C LEU A 1135 -26.75 8.92 -38.06
N ILE A 1136 -27.12 8.55 -39.30
CA ILE A 1136 -28.49 8.19 -39.67
C ILE A 1136 -28.92 6.94 -38.87
N ARG A 1137 -28.10 5.88 -38.92
CA ARG A 1137 -28.28 4.61 -38.18
C ARG A 1137 -28.49 4.84 -36.68
N ASP A 1138 -27.56 5.55 -36.03
CA ASP A 1138 -27.63 5.76 -34.57
C ASP A 1138 -28.81 6.66 -34.16
N THR A 1139 -29.30 7.52 -35.06
CA THR A 1139 -30.54 8.28 -34.80
C THR A 1139 -31.77 7.38 -34.74
N ILE A 1140 -31.84 6.32 -35.56
CA ILE A 1140 -32.90 5.30 -35.47
C ILE A 1140 -32.68 4.42 -34.23
N ALA A 1141 -31.44 3.99 -33.98
CA ALA A 1141 -31.08 3.12 -32.85
C ALA A 1141 -31.44 3.70 -31.47
N VAL A 1142 -31.54 5.03 -31.32
CA VAL A 1142 -32.06 5.67 -30.10
C VAL A 1142 -33.49 5.21 -29.77
N TYR A 1143 -34.36 5.10 -30.77
CA TYR A 1143 -35.76 4.70 -30.57
C TYR A 1143 -35.86 3.20 -30.29
N ASN A 1144 -35.06 2.38 -30.99
CA ASN A 1144 -34.94 0.94 -30.70
C ASN A 1144 -34.46 0.70 -29.26
N TYR A 1145 -33.49 1.48 -28.77
CA TYR A 1145 -33.08 1.49 -27.37
C TYR A 1145 -34.23 1.85 -26.42
N GLN A 1146 -34.94 2.97 -26.66
CA GLN A 1146 -36.02 3.41 -25.79
C GLN A 1146 -37.21 2.43 -25.75
N ASN A 1147 -37.39 1.60 -26.79
CA ASN A 1147 -38.44 0.59 -26.88
C ASN A 1147 -38.05 -0.81 -26.37
N MET A 1148 -36.82 -1.02 -25.89
CA MET A 1148 -36.43 -2.32 -25.30
C MET A 1148 -37.28 -2.62 -24.04
N PRO A 1149 -37.83 -3.83 -23.84
CA PRO A 1149 -38.75 -4.11 -22.73
C PRO A 1149 -38.23 -3.73 -21.33
N ARG A 1150 -36.98 -4.09 -21.02
CA ARG A 1150 -36.30 -3.74 -19.74
C ARG A 1150 -36.00 -2.25 -19.59
N VAL A 1151 -35.84 -1.54 -20.70
CA VAL A 1151 -35.64 -0.09 -20.73
C VAL A 1151 -36.96 0.62 -20.48
N LEU A 1152 -38.04 0.20 -21.16
CA LEU A 1152 -39.41 0.69 -20.96
C LEU A 1152 -39.90 0.51 -19.51
N GLU A 1153 -39.64 -0.65 -18.90
CA GLU A 1153 -39.99 -0.91 -17.50
C GLU A 1153 -39.34 0.12 -16.55
N ARG A 1154 -38.01 0.28 -16.62
CA ARG A 1154 -37.30 1.27 -15.79
C ARG A 1154 -37.68 2.72 -16.16
N PHE A 1155 -37.97 3.00 -17.43
CA PHE A 1155 -38.43 4.31 -17.89
C PHE A 1155 -39.79 4.67 -17.27
N LYS A 1156 -40.73 3.70 -17.22
CA LYS A 1156 -42.02 3.86 -16.53
C LYS A 1156 -41.81 4.09 -15.04
N MET A 1157 -40.95 3.30 -14.37
CA MET A 1157 -40.60 3.51 -12.95
C MET A 1157 -40.09 4.94 -12.66
N VAL A 1158 -39.18 5.46 -13.48
CA VAL A 1158 -38.66 6.84 -13.32
C VAL A 1158 -39.76 7.88 -13.53
N ASN A 1159 -40.59 7.73 -14.56
CA ASN A 1159 -41.68 8.67 -14.85
C ASN A 1159 -42.73 8.67 -13.73
N ASP A 1160 -43.17 7.50 -13.27
CA ASP A 1160 -44.17 7.38 -12.21
C ASP A 1160 -43.61 7.83 -10.84
N GLY A 1161 -42.31 7.66 -10.59
CA GLY A 1161 -41.62 8.27 -9.46
C GLY A 1161 -41.69 9.80 -9.49
N ILE A 1162 -41.37 10.41 -10.64
CA ILE A 1162 -41.47 11.87 -10.85
C ILE A 1162 -42.91 12.35 -10.59
N ARG A 1163 -43.90 11.70 -11.20
CA ARG A 1163 -45.34 12.01 -11.03
C ARG A 1163 -45.80 11.90 -9.58
N SER A 1164 -45.36 10.86 -8.87
CA SER A 1164 -45.67 10.62 -7.45
C SER A 1164 -45.16 11.76 -6.56
N GLU A 1165 -43.91 12.19 -6.74
CA GLU A 1165 -43.33 13.26 -5.92
C GLU A 1165 -43.83 14.67 -6.32
N LEU A 1166 -44.18 14.90 -7.59
CA LEU A 1166 -44.93 16.09 -8.01
C LEU A 1166 -46.33 16.15 -7.38
N ASN A 1167 -47.05 15.02 -7.34
CA ASN A 1167 -48.33 14.90 -6.63
C ASN A 1167 -48.18 15.12 -5.11
N ARG A 1168 -47.08 14.68 -4.51
CA ARG A 1168 -46.75 14.94 -3.11
C ARG A 1168 -46.52 16.43 -2.85
N ALA A 1169 -45.79 17.10 -3.75
CA ALA A 1169 -45.57 18.55 -3.70
C ALA A 1169 -46.89 19.33 -3.81
N ALA A 1170 -47.78 18.96 -4.74
CA ALA A 1170 -49.10 19.55 -4.90
C ALA A 1170 -49.96 19.43 -3.63
N LYS A 1171 -50.03 18.22 -3.04
CA LYS A 1171 -50.76 17.98 -1.78
C LYS A 1171 -50.20 18.80 -0.61
N ALA A 1172 -48.87 18.90 -0.50
CA ALA A 1172 -48.22 19.73 0.51
C ALA A 1172 -48.51 21.23 0.30
N TYR A 1173 -48.52 21.71 -0.95
CA TYR A 1173 -48.85 23.11 -1.27
C TYR A 1173 -50.30 23.45 -0.92
N LYS A 1174 -51.25 22.59 -1.29
CA LYS A 1174 -52.65 22.72 -0.89
C LYS A 1174 -52.81 22.81 0.63
N SER A 1175 -52.15 21.91 1.37
CA SER A 1175 -52.22 21.87 2.83
C SER A 1175 -51.62 23.09 3.53
N GLN A 1176 -50.62 23.76 2.94
CA GLN A 1176 -49.90 24.87 3.58
C GLN A 1176 -50.33 26.27 3.08
N LYS A 1177 -50.80 26.37 1.84
CA LYS A 1177 -51.13 27.65 1.18
C LYS A 1177 -52.58 27.74 0.72
N GLY A 1178 -53.37 26.67 0.83
CA GLY A 1178 -54.79 26.65 0.45
C GLY A 1178 -55.06 26.75 -1.06
N LYS A 1179 -54.03 26.71 -1.89
CA LYS A 1179 -54.11 26.74 -3.36
C LYS A 1179 -54.01 25.32 -3.92
N ASP A 1180 -54.94 24.93 -4.78
CA ASP A 1180 -54.86 23.71 -5.56
C ASP A 1180 -53.94 23.91 -6.77
N VAL A 1181 -53.05 22.94 -7.02
CA VAL A 1181 -52.15 22.91 -8.18
C VAL A 1181 -52.09 21.49 -8.74
N ASP A 1182 -52.31 21.35 -10.04
CA ASP A 1182 -52.09 20.11 -10.78
C ASP A 1182 -50.66 20.11 -11.31
N LEU A 1183 -49.74 19.43 -10.62
CA LEU A 1183 -48.33 19.32 -11.03
C LEU A 1183 -48.03 18.02 -11.79
N ALA A 1184 -48.80 16.96 -11.55
CA ALA A 1184 -48.56 15.65 -12.17
C ALA A 1184 -49.16 15.57 -13.57
N ASP A 1185 -50.41 15.98 -13.78
CA ASP A 1185 -51.01 15.98 -15.11
C ASP A 1185 -50.41 17.12 -15.95
N CYS A 1186 -49.96 18.20 -15.31
CA CYS A 1186 -49.08 19.23 -15.89
C CYS A 1186 -47.78 18.62 -16.44
N TRP A 1187 -47.11 17.75 -15.70
CA TRP A 1187 -45.94 17.00 -16.18
C TRP A 1187 -46.32 16.08 -17.34
N ASP A 1188 -47.42 15.34 -17.25
CA ASP A 1188 -47.86 14.41 -18.32
C ASP A 1188 -48.16 15.15 -19.63
N ARG A 1189 -48.81 16.32 -19.56
CA ARG A 1189 -49.05 17.21 -20.73
C ARG A 1189 -47.73 17.69 -21.35
N PHE A 1190 -46.81 18.18 -20.53
CA PHE A 1190 -45.47 18.61 -20.97
C PHE A 1190 -44.69 17.46 -21.62
N PHE A 1191 -44.65 16.32 -20.95
CA PHE A 1191 -43.85 15.16 -21.33
C PHE A 1191 -44.34 14.54 -22.64
N LYS A 1192 -45.66 14.42 -22.81
CA LYS A 1192 -46.29 14.00 -24.07
C LYS A 1192 -46.00 14.99 -25.21
N GLN A 1193 -46.10 16.30 -24.95
CA GLN A 1193 -45.75 17.32 -25.96
C GLN A 1193 -44.27 17.26 -26.35
N ARG A 1194 -43.37 17.02 -25.39
CA ARG A 1194 -41.92 16.93 -25.64
C ARG A 1194 -41.57 15.69 -26.45
N THR A 1195 -42.14 14.54 -26.10
CA THR A 1195 -41.94 13.25 -26.77
C THR A 1195 -42.42 13.30 -28.23
N ASN A 1196 -43.60 13.85 -28.48
CA ASN A 1196 -44.12 14.02 -29.85
C ASN A 1196 -43.19 14.87 -30.73
N LYS A 1197 -42.64 15.97 -30.19
CA LYS A 1197 -41.68 16.83 -30.91
C LYS A 1197 -40.33 16.15 -31.14
N MET A 1198 -39.89 15.29 -30.22
CA MET A 1198 -38.67 14.50 -30.39
C MET A 1198 -38.82 13.53 -31.57
N LEU A 1199 -39.94 12.80 -31.63
CA LEU A 1199 -40.28 11.90 -32.74
C LEU A 1199 -40.34 12.64 -34.09
N GLU A 1200 -41.01 13.81 -34.14
CA GLU A 1200 -41.06 14.65 -35.34
C GLU A 1200 -39.65 15.08 -35.79
N THR A 1201 -38.81 15.50 -34.84
CA THR A 1201 -37.44 15.96 -35.09
C THR A 1201 -36.56 14.82 -35.64
N GLY A 1202 -36.63 13.63 -35.03
CA GLY A 1202 -35.89 12.44 -35.49
C GLY A 1202 -36.30 12.00 -36.89
N ARG A 1203 -37.60 11.85 -37.15
CA ARG A 1203 -38.12 11.49 -38.49
C ARG A 1203 -37.71 12.51 -39.55
N LYS A 1204 -37.82 13.80 -39.23
CA LYS A 1204 -37.45 14.88 -40.15
C LYS A 1204 -35.95 14.84 -40.48
N PHE A 1205 -35.08 14.70 -39.48
CA PHE A 1205 -33.63 14.59 -39.71
C PHE A 1205 -33.30 13.39 -40.60
N VAL A 1206 -33.74 12.17 -40.22
CA VAL A 1206 -33.40 10.93 -40.95
C VAL A 1206 -33.83 11.00 -42.41
N ASN A 1207 -35.06 11.44 -42.70
CA ASN A 1207 -35.55 11.57 -44.08
C ASN A 1207 -34.74 12.59 -44.89
N THR A 1208 -34.48 13.77 -44.32
CA THR A 1208 -33.67 14.81 -44.99
C THR A 1208 -32.22 14.37 -45.19
N ALA A 1209 -31.65 13.62 -44.23
CA ALA A 1209 -30.29 13.11 -44.29
C ALA A 1209 -30.11 12.04 -45.38
N ILE A 1210 -31.08 11.13 -45.50
CA ILE A 1210 -31.11 10.11 -46.56
C ILE A 1210 -31.21 10.77 -47.94
N GLU A 1211 -32.08 11.77 -48.11
CA GLU A 1211 -32.23 12.51 -49.38
C GLU A 1211 -30.93 13.23 -49.79
N GLN A 1212 -30.26 13.90 -48.84
CA GLN A 1212 -29.00 14.60 -49.11
C GLN A 1212 -27.86 13.65 -49.48
N MET A 1213 -27.74 12.51 -48.79
CA MET A 1213 -26.76 11.48 -49.15
C MET A 1213 -27.06 10.83 -50.50
N ARG A 1214 -28.34 10.55 -50.80
CA ARG A 1214 -28.79 9.98 -52.08
C ARG A 1214 -28.45 10.92 -53.25
N ASN A 1215 -28.56 12.24 -53.06
CA ASN A 1215 -28.20 13.24 -54.07
C ASN A 1215 -26.68 13.30 -54.34
N LYS A 1216 -25.84 13.19 -53.30
CA LYS A 1216 -24.36 13.12 -53.43
C LYS A 1216 -23.93 11.85 -54.17
N TRP A 1217 -24.44 10.70 -53.76
CA TRP A 1217 -24.05 9.38 -54.27
C TRP A 1217 -24.98 8.88 -55.38
N THR A 1218 -25.29 9.77 -56.34
CA THR A 1218 -25.98 9.42 -57.59
C THR A 1218 -25.05 8.64 -58.54
N HIS A 1219 -25.57 8.05 -59.62
CA HIS A 1219 -24.70 7.44 -60.64
C HIS A 1219 -24.12 8.52 -61.55
N ASN A 1220 -22.80 8.53 -61.75
CA ASN A 1220 -22.11 9.50 -62.60
C ASN A 1220 -21.32 8.77 -63.71
N PRO A 1221 -21.79 8.79 -64.97
CA PRO A 1221 -21.13 8.10 -66.08
C PRO A 1221 -19.68 8.53 -66.37
N GLU A 1222 -19.28 9.73 -65.91
CA GLU A 1222 -17.93 10.27 -66.11
C GLU A 1222 -16.97 9.97 -64.94
N ALA A 1223 -17.49 9.42 -63.82
CA ALA A 1223 -16.70 9.03 -62.66
C ALA A 1223 -16.06 7.64 -62.83
N SER A 1224 -15.06 7.34 -62.00
CA SER A 1224 -14.34 6.05 -62.07
C SER A 1224 -15.26 4.85 -61.79
N VAL A 1225 -14.88 3.68 -62.29
CA VAL A 1225 -15.62 2.42 -62.06
C VAL A 1225 -15.71 2.11 -60.56
N MET A 1226 -14.65 2.38 -59.80
CA MET A 1226 -14.63 2.25 -58.34
C MET A 1226 -15.62 3.20 -57.66
N TRP A 1227 -15.65 4.47 -58.05
CA TRP A 1227 -16.58 5.45 -57.48
C TRP A 1227 -18.04 5.05 -57.75
N ASN A 1228 -18.35 4.57 -58.96
CA ASN A 1228 -19.70 4.14 -59.30
C ASN A 1228 -20.13 2.85 -58.56
N ALA A 1229 -19.19 1.96 -58.25
CA ALA A 1229 -19.45 0.80 -57.39
C ALA A 1229 -19.74 1.24 -55.94
N GLN A 1230 -18.87 2.07 -55.36
CA GLN A 1230 -19.07 2.64 -54.01
C GLN A 1230 -20.38 3.43 -53.91
N ALA A 1231 -20.74 4.20 -54.94
CA ALA A 1231 -22.00 4.93 -55.00
C ALA A 1231 -23.23 4.00 -55.04
N GLN A 1232 -23.11 2.79 -55.60
CA GLN A 1232 -24.18 1.79 -55.51
C GLN A 1232 -24.31 1.24 -54.08
N GLU A 1233 -23.20 0.85 -53.46
CA GLU A 1233 -23.19 0.34 -52.07
C GLU A 1233 -23.80 1.36 -51.08
N VAL A 1234 -23.53 2.66 -51.28
CA VAL A 1234 -24.16 3.72 -50.47
C VAL A 1234 -25.66 3.84 -50.72
N ARG A 1235 -26.13 3.71 -51.96
CA ARG A 1235 -27.58 3.73 -52.26
C ARG A 1235 -28.30 2.55 -51.63
N ASP A 1236 -27.73 1.35 -51.74
CA ASP A 1236 -28.29 0.13 -51.13
C ASP A 1236 -28.37 0.26 -49.59
N ALA A 1237 -27.35 0.87 -48.98
CA ALA A 1237 -27.34 1.19 -47.55
C ALA A 1237 -28.40 2.22 -47.15
N LEU A 1238 -28.61 3.25 -47.98
CA LEU A 1238 -29.65 4.27 -47.77
C LEU A 1238 -31.07 3.72 -47.94
N GLU A 1239 -31.31 2.83 -48.90
CA GLU A 1239 -32.60 2.12 -49.06
C GLU A 1239 -32.89 1.23 -47.83
N THR A 1240 -31.86 0.56 -47.31
CA THR A 1240 -31.98 -0.21 -46.05
C THR A 1240 -32.39 0.71 -44.90
N LEU A 1241 -31.66 1.81 -44.67
CA LEU A 1241 -31.97 2.78 -43.60
C LEU A 1241 -33.34 3.47 -43.77
N GLU A 1242 -33.78 3.72 -45.00
CA GLU A 1242 -35.11 4.27 -45.31
C GLU A 1242 -36.22 3.30 -44.90
N SER A 1243 -36.01 1.98 -45.05
CA SER A 1243 -36.96 0.97 -44.58
C SER A 1243 -37.12 0.96 -43.05
N HIS A 1244 -36.05 1.28 -42.31
CA HIS A 1244 -36.04 1.38 -40.85
C HIS A 1244 -36.65 2.70 -40.30
N VAL A 1245 -37.06 3.66 -41.16
CA VAL A 1245 -37.75 4.89 -40.71
C VAL A 1245 -39.05 4.60 -39.95
N GLY A 1246 -39.66 3.42 -40.16
CA GLY A 1246 -40.79 2.94 -39.37
C GLY A 1246 -40.50 2.89 -37.86
N GLU A 1247 -39.28 2.53 -37.48
CA GLU A 1247 -38.81 2.28 -36.11
C GLU A 1247 -38.71 3.53 -35.23
N ILE A 1248 -38.84 4.73 -35.81
CA ILE A 1248 -38.83 6.01 -35.09
C ILE A 1248 -40.19 6.24 -34.38
N TYR A 1249 -40.49 5.39 -33.41
CA TYR A 1249 -41.64 5.51 -32.52
C TYR A 1249 -41.18 5.37 -31.07
N MET A 1250 -42.04 5.74 -30.12
CA MET A 1250 -41.92 5.30 -28.74
C MET A 1250 -43.20 4.54 -28.40
N ALA A 1251 -43.07 3.41 -27.71
CA ALA A 1251 -44.21 2.69 -27.18
C ALA A 1251 -45.02 3.62 -26.25
N ASP A 1252 -46.35 3.59 -26.35
CA ASP A 1252 -47.18 4.34 -25.43
C ASP A 1252 -46.93 3.85 -24.01
N LEU A 1253 -46.56 4.79 -23.13
CA LEU A 1253 -46.51 4.57 -21.69
C LEU A 1253 -47.96 4.55 -21.20
N GLU A 1254 -48.69 3.46 -21.47
CA GLU A 1254 -50.08 3.35 -21.05
C GLU A 1254 -50.15 3.50 -19.52
N LEU A 1255 -50.77 4.63 -19.15
CA LEU A 1255 -51.07 5.03 -17.79
C LEU A 1255 -52.32 4.27 -17.35
N GLU A 1256 -52.17 2.96 -17.10
CA GLU A 1256 -53.20 2.22 -16.39
C GLU A 1256 -53.42 2.87 -15.01
N GLU A 1257 -54.61 3.45 -14.83
CA GLU A 1257 -55.09 3.90 -13.53
C GLU A 1257 -55.27 2.69 -12.60
N LEU A 1258 -54.23 2.36 -11.84
CA LEU A 1258 -54.34 1.42 -10.72
C LEU A 1258 -55.10 2.10 -9.58
N SER A 1259 -56.40 1.81 -9.54
CA SER A 1259 -57.40 2.23 -8.55
C SER A 1259 -57.21 1.62 -7.16
#